data_AF-A0A9X8GX34-F1
#
_entry.id   AF-A0A9X8GX34-F1
#
_cell.length_a   1.000
_cell.length_b   1.000
_cell.length_c   1.000
_cell.angle_alpha   90.00
_cell.angle_beta   90.00
_cell.angle_gamma   90.00
#
_symmetry.space_group_name_H-M   'P 1'
#
loop_
_entity.id
_entity.type
_entity.pdbx_description
1 polymer ?
#
loop_
_entity_poly.entity_id
_entity_poly.type
_entity_poly.pdbx_seq_one_letter_code
_entity_poly.pdbx_strand_id
1 'polypeptide(L)'
;MHDSRWRCLCSRESQMHELDVPVLIVGAGPVGLTMAALLADQGIASLLIEQRDGLHQAPQAHVISARTREILASLGIADDVLARVTTPPADARYVTWRRNLAEEDIARIEIGGEARFVQLDAVSAKRSANVPQHHLERLLFEALSGRTRCETRFGQTWLDAEEEGDGAVSRVEDSASGEVYRVRSQWLLAADGASSSVRRGAGIAMAGDTNLAHMITMNFEADLRPLVKDSPSILFWTLSAKAPGTFIVHDAARYAVFMTPYFPPHEQPGDFPVARCERMLRAALGSADVPFRISSLSHWTMQAHVADRYRQGRTLLVGDAAHRFPPTGGLGLNTGIADAHNLAWKLALVMQGRAGEGLIDTYGAERRPVALANCEASVKNFHKMREVTAAMGIDDRRLPMLGRIRSSALARALPDHVRAAIGGVFVAPVEWRTRRIAKAASTRCAAIRQRVQRAAEDQMAHFSTVGLDLGHAYRGAAVCDDGTTAPVAPDPVREVCQSLTPGARWPHFHLAPDTGVAYRTSSHALLRPGHFLLAGTGRHGAVCEPLAASLGTAVVGVNLDLAASHKALAQVVAWNDGHADAMVLVRPDGHVAWRSTAKVPDLNEVSAVLRALLQVTPFQPTPRSQGNAMTNPMDMFPLPSPDPQARSPRKLAHVVLATRQFEASIRWWSVVLGARTMFRNEMLCFLSYDEEHHRVALINAPTHSPGKAETAGVDHVAFTYGTLDDLLHTYARLKSHGMQPVWSINHGPTTSLYYLDPEGVKVELQVDNFESASELDAWFRAGDFATNPIGVEFDPEELLASHRAG
;
A
#
# COMPACT_ATOMS: atom_id res chain seq x y z
N MET A 1 -5.92 69.37 38.22
CA MET A 1 -5.90 70.01 36.88
C MET A 1 -4.58 69.68 36.23
N HIS A 2 -4.63 69.42 34.93
CA HIS A 2 -3.54 69.00 34.04
C HIS A 2 -2.14 69.55 34.35
N ASP A 3 -1.12 68.71 34.19
CA ASP A 3 -0.13 68.95 33.13
C ASP A 3 0.55 67.65 32.67
N SER A 4 1.18 67.77 31.52
CA SER A 4 1.54 66.80 30.51
C SER A 4 3.05 66.61 30.43
N ARG A 5 3.49 65.41 30.02
CA ARG A 5 4.41 65.14 28.88
C ARG A 5 5.38 63.96 29.11
N TRP A 6 5.61 63.28 27.98
CA TRP A 6 6.79 62.53 27.52
C TRP A 6 6.71 61.00 27.48
N ARG A 7 6.84 60.53 26.23
CA ARG A 7 7.07 59.17 25.74
C ARG A 7 8.39 58.61 26.25
N CYS A 8 8.48 57.28 26.35
CA CYS A 8 9.70 56.55 25.97
C CYS A 8 9.33 55.20 25.35
N LEU A 9 9.89 54.96 24.17
CA LEU A 9 9.91 53.69 23.44
C LEU A 9 10.90 52.75 24.13
N CYS A 10 10.50 51.50 24.42
CA CYS A 10 11.31 50.29 24.26
C CYS A 10 10.51 49.02 24.65
N SER A 11 10.74 47.95 23.88
CA SER A 11 10.21 46.58 23.97
C SER A 11 8.68 46.39 23.89
N ARG A 12 8.12 46.47 22.68
CA ARG A 12 7.02 45.56 22.31
C ARG A 12 7.65 44.30 21.73
N GLU A 13 8.10 43.39 22.59
CA GLU A 13 7.98 41.98 22.22
C GLU A 13 6.47 41.72 22.21
N SER A 14 5.88 41.60 21.02
CA SER A 14 4.53 41.07 20.91
C SER A 14 4.58 39.68 21.52
N GLN A 15 4.01 39.49 22.71
CA GLN A 15 3.79 38.15 23.24
C GLN A 15 2.95 37.41 22.21
N MET A 16 3.60 36.50 21.48
CA MET A 16 2.95 35.64 20.50
C MET A 16 1.89 34.85 21.25
N HIS A 17 0.63 34.96 20.84
CA HIS A 17 -0.48 34.33 21.53
C HIS A 17 -0.23 32.80 21.62
N GLU A 18 -0.33 32.21 22.81
CA GLU A 18 -0.09 30.78 23.05
C GLU A 18 -1.38 30.10 23.52
N LEU A 19 -1.70 28.96 22.91
CA LEU A 19 -2.83 28.11 23.30
C LEU A 19 -2.32 26.79 23.89
N ASP A 20 -2.87 26.39 25.02
CA ASP A 20 -2.60 25.08 25.64
C ASP A 20 -3.76 24.13 25.37
N VAL A 21 -3.48 23.01 24.69
CA VAL A 21 -4.48 21.99 24.34
C VAL A 21 -3.94 20.59 24.61
N PRO A 22 -4.74 19.61 25.05
CA PRO A 22 -4.19 18.27 25.26
C PRO A 22 -3.70 17.62 23.96
N VAL A 23 -4.46 17.77 22.88
CA VAL A 23 -4.12 17.23 21.56
C VAL A 23 -4.34 18.29 20.48
N LEU A 24 -3.34 18.48 19.62
CA LEU A 24 -3.48 19.23 18.37
C LEU A 24 -3.63 18.25 17.20
N ILE A 25 -4.69 18.39 16.42
CA ILE A 25 -4.96 17.59 15.22
C ILE A 25 -4.85 18.50 14.00
N VAL A 26 -3.96 18.17 13.08
CA VAL A 26 -3.75 18.96 11.85
C VAL A 26 -4.44 18.23 10.70
N GLY A 27 -5.49 18.84 10.14
CA GLY A 27 -6.29 18.35 9.01
C GLY A 27 -7.72 17.95 9.37
N ALA A 28 -8.71 18.55 8.72
CA ALA A 28 -10.15 18.26 8.88
C ALA A 28 -10.71 17.32 7.80
N GLY A 29 -9.88 16.42 7.27
CA GLY A 29 -10.36 15.32 6.42
C GLY A 29 -11.14 14.26 7.23
N PRO A 30 -11.66 13.21 6.57
CA PRO A 30 -12.45 12.16 7.23
C PRO A 30 -11.72 11.51 8.43
N VAL A 31 -10.40 11.35 8.32
CA VAL A 31 -9.56 10.75 9.38
C VAL A 31 -9.42 11.69 10.58
N GLY A 32 -9.12 12.97 10.35
CA GLY A 32 -8.98 13.95 11.43
C GLY A 32 -10.28 14.19 12.18
N LEU A 33 -11.40 14.33 11.46
CA LEU A 33 -12.73 14.47 12.05
C LEU A 33 -13.13 13.24 12.88
N THR A 34 -12.83 12.05 12.36
CA THR A 34 -13.06 10.78 13.08
C THR A 34 -12.21 10.70 14.35
N MET A 35 -10.91 11.03 14.26
CA MET A 35 -9.99 11.03 15.39
C MET A 35 -10.47 11.99 16.49
N ALA A 36 -10.85 13.21 16.12
CA ALA A 36 -11.38 14.21 17.06
C ALA A 36 -12.66 13.72 17.75
N ALA A 37 -13.59 13.11 17.01
CA ALA A 37 -14.85 12.61 17.56
C ALA A 37 -14.62 11.45 18.55
N LEU A 38 -13.73 10.51 18.21
CA LEU A 38 -13.37 9.39 19.07
C LEU A 38 -12.63 9.82 20.35
N LEU A 39 -11.78 10.85 20.27
CA LEU A 39 -11.12 11.42 21.44
C LEU A 39 -12.12 12.13 22.36
N ALA A 40 -13.03 12.92 21.77
CA ALA A 40 -14.07 13.62 22.52
C ALA A 40 -15.02 12.64 23.24
N ASP A 41 -15.43 11.54 22.60
CA ASP A 41 -16.25 10.47 23.21
C ASP A 41 -15.56 9.80 24.40
N GLN A 42 -14.22 9.84 24.43
CA GLN A 42 -13.40 9.30 25.51
C GLN A 42 -12.94 10.39 26.50
N GLY A 43 -13.48 11.60 26.40
CA GLY A 43 -13.24 12.68 27.34
C GLY A 43 -11.96 13.50 27.10
N ILE A 44 -11.23 13.25 26.02
CA ILE A 44 -10.00 13.96 25.68
C ILE A 44 -10.33 15.21 24.86
N ALA A 45 -9.85 16.37 25.32
CA ALA A 45 -10.03 17.62 24.59
C ALA A 45 -9.01 17.77 23.46
N SER A 46 -9.43 18.34 22.34
CA SER A 46 -8.55 18.58 21.19
C SER A 46 -8.86 19.90 20.47
N LEU A 47 -7.83 20.46 19.83
CA LEU A 47 -7.96 21.49 18.82
C LEU A 47 -7.69 20.85 17.46
N LEU A 48 -8.66 20.94 16.55
CA LEU A 48 -8.54 20.49 15.18
C LEU A 48 -8.41 21.70 14.26
N ILE A 49 -7.29 21.79 13.54
CA ILE A 49 -7.01 22.88 12.60
C ILE A 49 -7.05 22.39 11.16
N GLU A 50 -7.48 23.24 10.24
CA GLU A 50 -7.55 22.96 8.81
C GLU A 50 -7.16 24.19 8.01
N GLN A 51 -6.26 24.02 7.03
CA GLN A 51 -5.76 25.12 6.21
C GLN A 51 -6.84 25.69 5.28
N ARG A 52 -7.80 24.86 4.83
CA ARG A 52 -8.94 25.32 4.02
C ARG A 52 -9.90 26.15 4.87
N ASP A 53 -10.61 27.07 4.22
CA ASP A 53 -11.63 27.92 4.83
C ASP A 53 -12.94 27.18 5.18
N GLY A 54 -13.07 25.92 4.76
CA GLY A 54 -14.19 25.05 5.10
C GLY A 54 -13.94 23.58 4.71
N LEU A 55 -14.97 22.77 4.86
CA LEU A 55 -14.96 21.36 4.44
C LEU A 55 -14.77 21.20 2.94
N HIS A 56 -14.28 20.03 2.53
CA HIS A 56 -14.07 19.80 1.11
C HIS A 56 -15.36 19.80 0.31
N GLN A 57 -15.30 20.32 -0.91
CA GLN A 57 -16.45 20.39 -1.82
C GLN A 57 -16.38 19.37 -2.95
N ALA A 58 -15.19 18.84 -3.26
CA ALA A 58 -15.03 17.85 -4.32
C ALA A 58 -15.28 16.43 -3.79
N PRO A 59 -15.79 15.52 -4.64
CA PRO A 59 -16.25 14.23 -4.18
C PRO A 59 -15.13 13.25 -3.78
N GLN A 60 -13.89 13.41 -4.26
CA GLN A 60 -12.71 12.61 -3.90
C GLN A 60 -13.00 11.10 -3.74
N ALA A 61 -12.60 10.48 -2.61
CA ALA A 61 -12.87 9.09 -2.32
C ALA A 61 -14.39 8.83 -2.17
N HIS A 62 -14.85 7.63 -2.49
CA HIS A 62 -16.28 7.33 -2.48
C HIS A 62 -16.65 5.97 -1.91
N VAL A 63 -15.74 5.01 -1.86
CA VAL A 63 -16.03 3.69 -1.30
C VAL A 63 -15.80 3.74 0.21
N ILE A 64 -16.86 3.53 0.97
CA ILE A 64 -16.79 3.31 2.42
C ILE A 64 -16.96 1.81 2.67
N SER A 65 -15.97 1.18 3.32
CA SER A 65 -15.99 -0.25 3.61
C SER A 65 -16.95 -0.61 4.74
N ALA A 66 -17.23 -1.92 4.89
CA ALA A 66 -18.02 -2.42 6.02
C ALA A 66 -17.40 -2.00 7.36
N ARG A 67 -16.07 -2.08 7.48
CA ARG A 67 -15.35 -1.71 8.70
C ARG A 67 -15.52 -0.24 9.06
N THR A 68 -15.39 0.65 8.07
CA THR A 68 -15.59 2.07 8.28
C THR A 68 -17.02 2.35 8.75
N ARG A 69 -18.03 1.71 8.16
CA ARG A 69 -19.43 1.89 8.59
C ARG A 69 -19.70 1.41 10.01
N GLU A 70 -19.02 0.37 10.48
CA GLU A 70 -19.10 -0.03 11.89
C GLU A 70 -18.55 1.07 12.81
N ILE A 71 -17.45 1.72 12.42
CA ILE A 71 -16.85 2.85 13.16
C ILE A 71 -17.75 4.08 13.10
N LEU A 72 -18.33 4.41 11.94
CA LEU A 72 -19.29 5.52 11.83
C LEU A 72 -20.53 5.28 12.70
N ALA A 73 -21.00 4.04 12.78
CA ALA A 73 -22.11 3.68 13.66
C ALA A 73 -21.76 3.88 15.16
N SER A 74 -20.52 3.59 15.58
CA SER A 74 -20.09 3.85 16.97
C SER A 74 -19.96 5.33 17.29
N LEU A 75 -19.79 6.19 16.27
CA LEU A 75 -19.83 7.65 16.40
C LEU A 75 -21.25 8.24 16.41
N GLY A 76 -22.28 7.41 16.27
CA GLY A 76 -23.69 7.82 16.24
C GLY A 76 -24.22 8.18 14.85
N ILE A 77 -23.46 7.93 13.78
CA ILE A 77 -23.93 8.14 12.41
C ILE A 77 -24.78 6.93 12.01
N ALA A 78 -26.11 7.09 12.11
CA ALA A 78 -27.07 6.04 11.82
C ALA A 78 -27.10 5.64 10.34
N ASP A 79 -27.46 4.39 10.06
CA ASP A 79 -27.50 3.86 8.68
C ASP A 79 -28.50 4.61 7.80
N ASP A 80 -29.63 5.08 8.35
CA ASP A 80 -30.64 5.83 7.60
C ASP A 80 -30.13 7.23 7.22
N VAL A 81 -29.32 7.86 8.06
CA VAL A 81 -28.65 9.13 7.76
C VAL A 81 -27.61 8.92 6.67
N LEU A 82 -26.76 7.90 6.80
CA LEU A 82 -25.76 7.58 5.78
C LEU A 82 -26.41 7.21 4.44
N ALA A 83 -27.53 6.48 4.45
CA ALA A 83 -28.25 6.08 3.25
C ALA A 83 -28.77 7.27 2.42
N ARG A 84 -29.09 8.40 3.05
CA ARG A 84 -29.55 9.63 2.34
C ARG A 84 -28.49 10.25 1.45
N VAL A 85 -27.21 10.00 1.73
CA VAL A 85 -26.06 10.53 0.97
C VAL A 85 -25.30 9.44 0.21
N THR A 86 -25.76 8.20 0.30
CA THR A 86 -25.20 7.05 -0.41
C THR A 86 -25.84 6.94 -1.80
N THR A 87 -25.03 6.68 -2.83
CA THR A 87 -25.57 6.36 -4.16
C THR A 87 -26.48 5.14 -4.05
N PRO A 88 -27.73 5.19 -4.53
CA PRO A 88 -28.66 4.08 -4.42
C PRO A 88 -28.08 2.78 -4.99
N PRO A 89 -28.29 1.62 -4.36
CA PRO A 89 -27.77 0.34 -4.88
C PRO A 89 -28.22 0.03 -6.31
N ALA A 90 -29.42 0.48 -6.70
CA ALA A 90 -29.94 0.35 -8.06
C ALA A 90 -29.10 1.14 -9.09
N ASP A 91 -28.44 2.21 -8.67
CA ASP A 91 -27.61 3.09 -9.50
C ASP A 91 -26.11 2.72 -9.44
N ALA A 92 -25.74 1.78 -8.57
CA ALA A 92 -24.37 1.42 -8.21
C ALA A 92 -24.10 -0.09 -8.35
N ARG A 93 -24.68 -0.74 -9.37
CA ARG A 93 -24.71 -2.21 -9.48
C ARG A 93 -23.47 -2.82 -10.13
N TYR A 94 -22.85 -2.09 -11.06
CA TYR A 94 -21.78 -2.61 -11.90
C TYR A 94 -20.49 -1.79 -11.89
N VAL A 95 -19.42 -2.42 -12.35
CA VAL A 95 -18.24 -1.77 -12.92
C VAL A 95 -18.18 -2.16 -14.39
N THR A 96 -18.05 -1.19 -15.29
CA THR A 96 -18.34 -1.40 -16.70
C THR A 96 -17.21 -0.91 -17.60
N TRP A 97 -16.96 -1.62 -18.70
CA TRP A 97 -16.01 -1.25 -19.74
C TRP A 97 -16.77 -0.92 -21.02
N ARG A 98 -16.58 0.30 -21.52
CA ARG A 98 -17.19 0.80 -22.77
C ARG A 98 -16.13 1.50 -23.60
N ARG A 99 -16.39 1.69 -24.89
CA ARG A 99 -15.57 2.60 -25.71
C ARG A 99 -15.71 4.06 -25.24
N ASN A 100 -16.95 4.50 -25.06
CA ASN A 100 -17.35 5.78 -24.47
C ASN A 100 -18.70 5.56 -23.77
N LEU A 101 -19.17 6.54 -22.99
CA LEU A 101 -20.32 6.38 -22.13
C LEU A 101 -21.64 6.16 -22.90
N ALA A 102 -21.77 6.68 -24.12
CA ALA A 102 -22.98 6.52 -24.95
C ALA A 102 -23.05 5.17 -25.70
N GLU A 103 -21.96 4.41 -25.78
CA GLU A 103 -21.92 3.12 -26.45
C GLU A 103 -22.28 1.96 -25.49
N GLU A 104 -22.59 0.78 -26.06
CA GLU A 104 -22.94 -0.42 -25.29
C GLU A 104 -21.78 -0.98 -24.47
N ASP A 105 -22.11 -1.69 -23.39
CA ASP A 105 -21.15 -2.42 -22.54
C ASP A 105 -20.37 -3.42 -23.39
N ILE A 106 -19.04 -3.38 -23.30
CA ILE A 106 -18.16 -4.41 -23.85
C ILE A 106 -18.05 -5.55 -22.84
N ALA A 107 -17.82 -5.19 -21.58
CA ALA A 107 -17.75 -6.07 -20.43
C ALA A 107 -18.28 -5.35 -19.16
N ARG A 108 -18.74 -6.12 -18.18
CA ARG A 108 -19.19 -5.61 -16.88
C ARG A 108 -18.96 -6.61 -15.76
N ILE A 109 -18.77 -6.11 -14.55
CA ILE A 109 -18.71 -6.90 -13.32
C ILE A 109 -19.89 -6.48 -12.44
N GLU A 110 -20.63 -7.44 -11.91
CA GLU A 110 -21.67 -7.17 -10.90
C GLU A 110 -21.05 -7.15 -9.50
N ILE A 111 -21.11 -5.99 -8.84
CA ILE A 111 -20.49 -5.78 -7.52
C ILE A 111 -21.49 -5.90 -6.35
N GLY A 112 -22.79 -6.00 -6.64
CA GLY A 112 -23.89 -5.99 -5.66
C GLY A 112 -24.89 -7.14 -5.78
N GLY A 113 -24.45 -8.35 -6.15
CA GLY A 113 -25.34 -9.52 -6.30
C GLY A 113 -25.79 -10.13 -4.96
N GLU A 114 -26.98 -10.75 -4.95
CA GLU A 114 -27.63 -11.31 -3.75
C GLU A 114 -26.78 -12.38 -3.03
N ALA A 115 -26.17 -13.32 -3.78
CA ALA A 115 -25.29 -14.34 -3.19
C ALA A 115 -24.09 -13.73 -2.44
N ARG A 116 -23.56 -12.61 -2.94
CA ARG A 116 -22.46 -11.88 -2.30
C ARG A 116 -22.93 -11.15 -1.05
N PHE A 117 -24.14 -10.61 -1.06
CA PHE A 117 -24.73 -10.01 0.14
C PHE A 117 -24.91 -11.01 1.27
N VAL A 118 -25.32 -12.25 0.96
CA VAL A 118 -25.40 -13.32 1.97
C VAL A 118 -24.03 -13.61 2.61
N GLN A 119 -22.96 -13.64 1.82
CA GLN A 119 -21.60 -13.84 2.34
C GLN A 119 -21.13 -12.66 3.21
N LEU A 120 -21.41 -11.41 2.79
CA LEU A 120 -21.02 -10.22 3.55
C LEU A 120 -21.80 -10.08 4.86
N ASP A 121 -23.10 -10.40 4.85
CA ASP A 121 -23.96 -10.35 6.04
C ASP A 121 -23.54 -11.36 7.10
N ALA A 122 -22.83 -12.43 6.72
CA ALA A 122 -22.31 -13.40 7.68
C ALA A 122 -21.14 -12.88 8.50
N VAL A 123 -20.42 -11.85 8.03
CA VAL A 123 -19.17 -11.35 8.63
C VAL A 123 -19.24 -9.91 9.13
N SER A 124 -20.30 -9.17 8.77
CA SER A 124 -20.65 -7.86 9.33
C SER A 124 -22.12 -7.54 9.11
N ALA A 125 -22.72 -6.78 10.05
CA ALA A 125 -24.04 -6.16 9.85
C ALA A 125 -24.00 -4.99 8.84
N LYS A 126 -22.81 -4.57 8.41
CA LYS A 126 -22.60 -3.43 7.52
C LYS A 126 -22.03 -3.91 6.19
N ARG A 127 -22.44 -3.26 5.10
CA ARG A 127 -21.93 -3.51 3.75
C ARG A 127 -21.21 -2.29 3.21
N SER A 128 -20.29 -2.47 2.27
CA SER A 128 -19.67 -1.33 1.59
C SER A 128 -20.72 -0.42 0.96
N ALA A 129 -20.48 0.89 0.98
CA ALA A 129 -21.38 1.91 0.46
C ALA A 129 -20.62 2.90 -0.42
N ASN A 130 -21.32 3.46 -1.42
CA ASN A 130 -20.78 4.50 -2.29
C ASN A 130 -21.21 5.88 -1.76
N VAL A 131 -20.36 6.52 -0.98
CA VAL A 131 -20.63 7.82 -0.34
C VAL A 131 -19.51 8.78 -0.72
N PRO A 132 -19.79 9.81 -1.52
CA PRO A 132 -18.80 10.83 -1.86
C PRO A 132 -18.18 11.49 -0.61
N GLN A 133 -16.87 11.70 -0.63
CA GLN A 133 -16.11 12.15 0.56
C GLN A 133 -16.64 13.45 1.16
N HIS A 134 -16.96 14.46 0.34
CA HIS A 134 -17.54 15.72 0.85
C HIS A 134 -18.84 15.53 1.65
N HIS A 135 -19.69 14.56 1.29
CA HIS A 135 -20.87 14.22 2.09
C HIS A 135 -20.48 13.51 3.40
N LEU A 136 -19.49 12.61 3.34
CA LEU A 136 -18.97 11.94 4.54
C LEU A 136 -18.33 12.94 5.51
N GLU A 137 -17.49 13.86 5.03
CA GLU A 137 -16.86 14.91 5.82
C GLU A 137 -17.91 15.76 6.52
N ARG A 138 -19.00 16.12 5.82
CA ARG A 138 -20.11 16.84 6.42
C ARG A 138 -20.78 16.05 7.54
N LEU A 139 -21.11 14.78 7.32
CA LEU A 139 -21.71 13.93 8.36
C LEU A 139 -20.79 13.77 9.58
N LEU A 140 -19.49 13.59 9.35
CA LEU A 140 -18.49 13.50 10.41
C LEU A 140 -18.34 14.82 11.17
N PHE A 141 -18.36 15.95 10.47
CA PHE A 141 -18.29 17.27 11.09
C PHE A 141 -19.56 17.59 11.89
N GLU A 142 -20.74 17.24 11.39
CA GLU A 142 -22.01 17.36 12.12
C GLU A 142 -22.00 16.48 13.38
N ALA A 143 -21.50 15.24 13.27
CA ALA A 143 -21.31 14.36 14.41
C ALA A 143 -20.33 14.97 15.43
N LEU A 144 -19.19 15.49 14.98
CA LEU A 144 -18.18 16.12 15.83
C LEU A 144 -18.73 17.38 16.51
N SER A 145 -19.48 18.21 15.79
CA SER A 145 -20.04 19.48 16.29
C SER A 145 -21.02 19.27 17.46
N GLY A 146 -21.62 18.07 17.57
CA GLY A 146 -22.41 17.67 18.73
C GLY A 146 -21.59 17.43 20.01
N ARG A 147 -20.25 17.47 19.94
CA ARG A 147 -19.34 17.16 21.05
C ARG A 147 -18.61 18.42 21.52
N THR A 148 -18.66 18.70 22.82
CA THR A 148 -18.10 19.95 23.40
C THR A 148 -16.59 19.92 23.64
N ARG A 149 -15.94 18.77 23.45
CA ARG A 149 -14.50 18.56 23.74
C ARG A 149 -13.60 18.71 22.51
N CYS A 150 -14.11 19.25 21.40
CA CYS A 150 -13.28 19.58 20.26
C CYS A 150 -13.59 21.01 19.81
N GLU A 151 -12.54 21.82 19.70
CA GLU A 151 -12.60 23.08 18.96
C GLU A 151 -12.11 22.81 17.53
N THR A 152 -12.84 23.29 16.52
CA THR A 152 -12.42 23.20 15.11
C THR A 152 -12.19 24.59 14.54
N ARG A 153 -11.02 24.81 13.93
CA ARG A 153 -10.67 26.07 13.27
C ARG A 153 -10.25 25.85 11.82
N PHE A 154 -10.98 26.46 10.90
CA PHE A 154 -10.66 26.53 9.47
C PHE A 154 -9.78 27.75 9.17
N GLY A 155 -9.11 27.74 8.01
CA GLY A 155 -8.16 28.78 7.60
C GLY A 155 -6.86 28.78 8.41
N GLN A 156 -6.53 27.69 9.10
CA GLN A 156 -5.38 27.58 10.00
C GLN A 156 -4.31 26.67 9.41
N THR A 157 -3.15 27.23 9.07
CA THR A 157 -2.05 26.50 8.42
C THR A 157 -0.97 26.16 9.44
N TRP A 158 -0.68 24.87 9.62
CA TRP A 158 0.46 24.42 10.43
C TRP A 158 1.77 24.69 9.70
N LEU A 159 2.77 25.24 10.41
CA LEU A 159 4.07 25.62 9.83
C LEU A 159 5.18 24.66 10.24
N ASP A 160 5.43 24.55 11.55
CA ASP A 160 6.46 23.72 12.16
C ASP A 160 6.11 23.41 13.63
N ALA A 161 6.88 22.52 14.25
CA ALA A 161 6.79 22.22 15.67
C ALA A 161 8.15 21.86 16.25
N GLU A 162 8.33 22.16 17.53
CA GLU A 162 9.48 21.74 18.34
C GLU A 162 8.99 20.88 19.51
N GLU A 163 9.76 19.87 19.90
CA GLU A 163 9.48 19.13 21.14
C GLU A 163 10.01 19.93 22.33
N GLU A 164 9.13 20.19 23.31
CA GLU A 164 9.47 20.88 24.56
C GLU A 164 8.96 20.04 25.73
N GLY A 165 9.88 19.50 26.53
CA GLY A 165 9.55 18.70 27.72
C GLY A 165 8.80 17.41 27.37
N ASP A 166 7.58 17.29 27.88
CA ASP A 166 6.69 16.15 27.65
C ASP A 166 5.63 16.42 26.56
N GLY A 167 5.77 17.49 25.77
CA GLY A 167 4.85 17.86 24.69
C GLY A 167 5.54 18.38 23.43
N ALA A 168 4.74 18.97 22.54
CA ALA A 168 5.18 19.65 21.34
C ALA A 168 4.59 21.06 21.30
N VAL A 169 5.34 22.03 20.78
CA VAL A 169 4.86 23.38 20.52
C VAL A 169 4.86 23.64 19.03
N SER A 170 3.66 23.75 18.47
CA SER A 170 3.44 24.03 17.05
C SER A 170 3.26 25.52 16.78
N ARG A 171 3.76 25.99 15.65
CA ARG A 171 3.40 27.29 15.08
C ARG A 171 2.31 27.14 14.04
N VAL A 172 1.27 27.96 14.17
CA VAL A 172 0.10 27.96 13.30
C VAL A 172 -0.13 29.37 12.79
N GLU A 173 -0.38 29.50 11.48
CA GLU A 173 -0.75 30.75 10.83
C GLU A 173 -2.25 30.80 10.58
N ASP A 174 -2.89 31.88 11.03
CA ASP A 174 -4.26 32.20 10.65
C ASP A 174 -4.25 32.89 9.29
N SER A 175 -4.84 32.24 8.28
CA SER A 175 -4.84 32.73 6.90
C SER A 175 -5.65 34.01 6.71
N ALA A 176 -6.59 34.32 7.61
CA ALA A 176 -7.42 35.52 7.52
C ALA A 176 -6.70 36.76 8.07
N SER A 177 -5.92 36.62 9.15
CA SER A 177 -5.17 37.73 9.75
C SER A 177 -3.70 37.79 9.34
N GLY A 178 -3.12 36.68 8.87
CA GLY A 178 -1.68 36.50 8.68
C GLY A 178 -0.90 36.39 9.99
N GLU A 179 -1.59 36.26 11.13
CA GLU A 179 -0.96 36.15 12.44
C GLU A 179 -0.46 34.71 12.67
N VAL A 180 0.78 34.60 13.15
CA VAL A 180 1.35 33.32 13.61
C VAL A 180 1.25 33.26 15.12
N TYR A 181 0.66 32.18 15.64
CA TYR A 181 0.51 31.91 17.07
C TYR A 181 1.04 30.53 17.45
N ARG A 182 1.27 30.29 18.75
CA ARG A 182 1.78 29.02 19.27
C ARG A 182 0.65 28.15 19.80
N VAL A 183 0.78 26.84 19.62
CA VAL A 183 -0.07 25.84 20.24
C VAL A 183 0.81 24.82 20.94
N ARG A 184 0.77 24.81 22.27
CA ARG A 184 1.39 23.78 23.10
C ARG A 184 0.42 22.62 23.25
N SER A 185 0.86 21.42 22.88
CA SER A 185 0.08 20.21 23.04
C SER A 185 0.89 19.04 23.60
N GLN A 186 0.24 18.13 24.32
CA GLN A 186 0.91 16.90 24.77
C GLN A 186 1.18 15.98 23.58
N TRP A 187 0.26 15.98 22.60
CA TRP A 187 0.37 15.20 21.38
C TRP A 187 0.03 16.02 20.15
N LEU A 188 0.78 15.79 19.07
CA LEU A 188 0.54 16.34 17.73
C LEU A 188 0.13 15.20 16.79
N LEU A 189 -1.08 15.27 16.24
CA LEU A 189 -1.60 14.27 15.30
C LEU A 189 -1.59 14.82 13.88
N ALA A 190 -0.81 14.18 13.00
CA ALA A 190 -0.76 14.48 11.58
C ALA A 190 -1.89 13.74 10.86
N ALA A 191 -2.97 14.46 10.53
CA ALA A 191 -4.07 14.02 9.67
C ALA A 191 -4.18 14.90 8.41
N ASP A 192 -3.08 15.57 8.03
CA ASP A 192 -2.96 16.60 7.00
C ASP A 192 -2.71 16.02 5.59
N GLY A 193 -3.02 14.73 5.42
CA GLY A 193 -3.15 14.05 4.15
C GLY A 193 -1.83 13.73 3.44
N ALA A 194 -1.92 13.41 2.15
CA ALA A 194 -0.79 12.91 1.36
C ALA A 194 0.41 13.86 1.44
N SER A 195 0.17 15.16 1.24
CA SER A 195 1.23 16.18 1.27
C SER A 195 1.63 16.62 2.67
N SER A 196 1.39 15.80 3.70
CA SER A 196 1.61 16.11 5.12
C SER A 196 2.91 16.89 5.38
N SER A 197 2.74 18.12 5.84
CA SER A 197 3.81 19.01 6.31
C SER A 197 4.28 18.56 7.69
N VAL A 198 3.36 18.09 8.54
CA VAL A 198 3.69 17.59 9.88
C VAL A 198 4.65 16.40 9.80
N ARG A 199 4.37 15.42 8.93
CA ARG A 199 5.27 14.27 8.70
C ARG A 199 6.66 14.72 8.27
N ARG A 200 6.74 15.66 7.32
CA ARG A 200 8.03 16.17 6.82
C ARG A 200 8.79 16.91 7.92
N GLY A 201 8.11 17.75 8.69
CA GLY A 201 8.68 18.47 9.82
C GLY A 201 9.21 17.53 10.90
N ALA A 202 8.51 16.41 11.15
CA ALA A 202 8.96 15.36 12.07
C ALA A 202 10.09 14.48 11.51
N GLY A 203 10.53 14.68 10.26
CA GLY A 203 11.62 13.90 9.65
C GLY A 203 11.27 12.43 9.39
N ILE A 204 9.99 12.10 9.24
CA ILE A 204 9.54 10.72 8.99
C ILE A 204 9.54 10.43 7.49
N ALA A 205 10.35 9.46 7.07
CA ALA A 205 10.45 9.04 5.68
C ALA A 205 9.28 8.13 5.28
N MET A 206 8.99 8.07 3.98
CA MET A 206 8.08 7.09 3.41
C MET A 206 8.83 6.20 2.41
N ALA A 207 8.50 4.91 2.39
CA ALA A 207 9.07 3.93 1.48
C ALA A 207 8.01 3.45 0.47
N GLY A 208 8.43 3.20 -0.78
CA GLY A 208 7.60 2.63 -1.85
C GLY A 208 7.74 3.38 -3.19
N ASP A 209 6.87 3.07 -4.14
CA ASP A 209 6.93 3.63 -5.50
C ASP A 209 6.36 5.06 -5.57
N THR A 210 7.21 5.99 -5.98
CA THR A 210 6.91 7.43 -6.08
C THR A 210 6.24 7.84 -7.39
N ASN A 211 6.13 6.96 -8.39
CA ASN A 211 5.73 7.37 -9.74
C ASN A 211 5.01 6.29 -10.57
N LEU A 212 3.84 5.83 -10.11
CA LEU A 212 3.07 4.79 -10.81
C LEU A 212 2.34 5.30 -12.07
N ALA A 213 1.70 6.46 -11.97
CA ALA A 213 0.96 7.08 -13.06
C ALA A 213 0.75 8.58 -12.79
N HIS A 214 0.53 9.36 -13.84
CA HIS A 214 0.13 10.75 -13.70
C HIS A 214 -1.25 10.96 -14.30
N MET A 215 -2.12 11.65 -13.56
CA MET A 215 -3.53 11.73 -13.86
C MET A 215 -4.00 13.19 -13.91
N ILE A 216 -4.87 13.49 -14.87
CA ILE A 216 -5.73 14.67 -14.86
C ILE A 216 -7.10 14.21 -14.37
N THR A 217 -7.62 14.91 -13.37
CA THR A 217 -8.95 14.69 -12.80
C THR A 217 -9.85 15.85 -13.19
N MET A 218 -11.00 15.53 -13.80
CA MET A 218 -12.04 16.47 -14.19
C MET A 218 -13.27 16.21 -13.34
N ASN A 219 -13.57 17.08 -12.38
CA ASN A 219 -14.85 17.05 -11.69
C ASN A 219 -15.86 17.84 -12.52
N PHE A 220 -17.01 17.25 -12.82
CA PHE A 220 -18.00 17.90 -13.68
C PHE A 220 -19.43 17.59 -13.27
N GLU A 221 -20.32 18.50 -13.60
CA GLU A 221 -21.76 18.36 -13.44
C GLU A 221 -22.40 18.03 -14.79
N ALA A 222 -23.23 16.98 -14.84
CA ALA A 222 -23.99 16.56 -16.01
C ALA A 222 -25.11 15.58 -15.62
N ASP A 223 -26.19 15.55 -16.40
CA ASP A 223 -27.17 14.46 -16.33
C ASP A 223 -26.73 13.31 -17.24
N LEU A 224 -26.17 12.27 -16.64
CA LEU A 224 -25.66 11.08 -17.30
C LEU A 224 -26.71 9.96 -17.42
N ARG A 225 -27.87 10.09 -16.74
CA ARG A 225 -28.93 9.06 -16.74
C ARG A 225 -29.30 8.57 -18.15
N PRO A 226 -29.43 9.45 -19.18
CA PRO A 226 -29.74 8.98 -20.54
C PRO A 226 -28.71 8.01 -21.12
N LEU A 227 -27.45 8.09 -20.67
CA LEU A 227 -26.34 7.27 -21.17
C LEU A 227 -26.13 5.98 -20.33
N VAL A 228 -26.50 6.00 -19.05
CA VAL A 228 -26.14 4.94 -18.10
C VAL A 228 -27.33 4.16 -17.54
N LYS A 229 -28.58 4.55 -17.80
CA LYS A 229 -29.79 3.91 -17.23
C LYS A 229 -29.84 2.39 -17.39
N ASP A 230 -29.35 1.86 -18.51
CA ASP A 230 -29.42 0.42 -18.83
C ASP A 230 -28.21 -0.36 -18.27
N SER A 231 -27.23 0.35 -17.69
CA SER A 231 -26.07 -0.23 -17.00
C SER A 231 -25.62 0.67 -15.84
N PRO A 232 -26.42 0.76 -14.77
CA PRO A 232 -26.12 1.61 -13.62
C PRO A 232 -24.83 1.15 -12.94
N SER A 233 -23.75 1.90 -13.16
CA SER A 233 -22.39 1.53 -12.76
C SER A 233 -21.75 2.65 -11.96
N ILE A 234 -21.02 2.30 -10.89
CA ILE A 234 -20.22 3.26 -10.14
C ILE A 234 -19.00 3.73 -10.93
N LEU A 235 -18.50 2.87 -11.83
CA LEU A 235 -17.28 3.09 -12.60
C LEU A 235 -17.49 2.71 -14.06
N PHE A 236 -17.05 3.57 -14.97
CA PHE A 236 -16.95 3.25 -16.40
C PHE A 236 -15.52 3.45 -16.89
N TRP A 237 -14.88 2.38 -17.34
CA TRP A 237 -13.59 2.43 -18.00
C TRP A 237 -13.78 2.70 -19.49
N THR A 238 -13.18 3.79 -19.98
CA THR A 238 -13.24 4.16 -21.38
C THR A 238 -12.09 3.56 -22.17
N LEU A 239 -12.45 2.82 -23.19
CA LEU A 239 -11.58 2.03 -24.04
C LEU A 239 -11.31 2.69 -25.40
N SER A 240 -11.67 3.97 -25.53
CA SER A 240 -11.38 4.80 -26.69
C SER A 240 -9.98 5.38 -26.61
N ALA A 241 -9.25 5.33 -27.73
CA ALA A 241 -7.94 5.97 -27.85
C ALA A 241 -8.05 7.51 -27.92
N LYS A 242 -9.25 8.06 -28.16
CA LYS A 242 -9.51 9.51 -28.13
C LYS A 242 -9.66 10.06 -26.71
N ALA A 243 -10.15 9.23 -25.79
CA ALA A 243 -10.38 9.61 -24.41
C ALA A 243 -10.21 8.40 -23.48
N PRO A 244 -8.98 7.88 -23.31
CA PRO A 244 -8.71 6.82 -22.36
C PRO A 244 -8.87 7.35 -20.93
N GLY A 245 -9.49 6.58 -20.06
CA GLY A 245 -9.75 7.03 -18.71
C GLY A 245 -10.84 6.27 -18.00
N THR A 246 -11.30 6.85 -16.89
CA THR A 246 -12.29 6.25 -16.01
C THR A 246 -13.27 7.32 -15.56
N PHE A 247 -14.56 7.04 -15.71
CA PHE A 247 -15.61 7.78 -15.03
C PHE A 247 -15.85 7.19 -13.65
N ILE A 248 -15.97 8.06 -12.65
CA ILE A 248 -16.52 7.77 -11.33
C ILE A 248 -17.86 8.48 -11.23
N VAL A 249 -18.95 7.71 -11.19
CA VAL A 249 -20.31 8.25 -11.14
C VAL A 249 -20.76 8.28 -9.69
N HIS A 250 -20.71 9.47 -9.09
CA HIS A 250 -21.17 9.68 -7.73
C HIS A 250 -22.69 9.88 -7.68
N ASP A 251 -23.21 10.69 -8.61
CA ASP A 251 -24.63 10.90 -8.83
C ASP A 251 -24.88 11.06 -10.34
N ALA A 252 -25.49 10.04 -10.96
CA ALA A 252 -25.75 10.03 -12.40
C ALA A 252 -26.65 11.17 -12.88
N ALA A 253 -27.43 11.79 -11.99
CA ALA A 253 -28.30 12.92 -12.34
C ALA A 253 -27.58 14.28 -12.23
N ARG A 254 -26.42 14.33 -11.56
CA ARG A 254 -25.84 15.61 -11.13
C ARG A 254 -24.35 15.75 -11.36
N TYR A 255 -23.52 14.84 -10.85
CA TYR A 255 -22.06 15.02 -10.92
C TYR A 255 -21.27 13.72 -10.97
N ALA A 256 -20.16 13.78 -11.69
CA ALA A 256 -19.23 12.69 -11.90
C ALA A 256 -17.80 13.22 -12.03
N VAL A 257 -16.85 12.29 -11.98
CA VAL A 257 -15.43 12.56 -12.19
C VAL A 257 -14.98 11.81 -13.42
N PHE A 258 -14.19 12.45 -14.29
CA PHE A 258 -13.47 11.78 -15.36
C PHE A 258 -11.97 11.90 -15.12
N MET A 259 -11.28 10.77 -15.05
CA MET A 259 -9.85 10.69 -14.81
C MET A 259 -9.15 10.14 -16.05
N THR A 260 -8.12 10.85 -16.51
CA THR A 260 -7.38 10.46 -17.72
C THR A 260 -5.87 10.55 -17.47
N PRO A 261 -5.07 9.59 -17.95
CA PRO A 261 -3.63 9.63 -17.76
C PRO A 261 -2.96 10.68 -18.66
N TYR A 262 -1.82 11.20 -18.20
CA TYR A 262 -0.86 11.95 -19.02
C TYR A 262 0.56 11.41 -18.82
N PHE A 263 1.46 11.67 -19.76
CA PHE A 263 2.74 10.96 -19.85
C PHE A 263 3.97 11.89 -19.86
N PRO A 264 4.56 12.22 -18.70
CA PRO A 264 5.86 12.89 -18.61
C PRO A 264 7.02 12.06 -19.22
N PRO A 265 8.10 12.70 -19.69
CA PRO A 265 8.26 14.16 -19.81
C PRO A 265 7.54 14.74 -21.05
N HIS A 266 6.83 13.90 -21.82
CA HIS A 266 6.22 14.30 -23.08
C HIS A 266 4.96 15.15 -22.92
N GLU A 267 4.22 14.96 -21.84
CA GLU A 267 3.08 15.79 -21.47
C GLU A 267 3.28 16.31 -20.04
N GLN A 268 2.81 17.53 -19.81
CA GLN A 268 2.81 18.19 -18.50
C GLN A 268 1.39 18.68 -18.18
N PRO A 269 1.07 18.98 -16.91
CA PRO A 269 -0.25 19.49 -16.54
C PRO A 269 -0.71 20.70 -17.37
N GLY A 270 0.22 21.60 -17.72
CA GLY A 270 -0.07 22.78 -18.56
C GLY A 270 -0.56 22.46 -19.98
N ASP A 271 -0.32 21.24 -20.48
CA ASP A 271 -0.81 20.79 -21.78
C ASP A 271 -2.30 20.41 -21.76
N PHE A 272 -2.97 20.50 -20.60
CA PHE A 272 -4.38 20.17 -20.40
C PHE A 272 -5.21 21.40 -19.99
N PRO A 273 -5.27 22.45 -20.84
CA PRO A 273 -6.17 23.58 -20.59
C PRO A 273 -7.62 23.12 -20.67
N VAL A 274 -8.53 23.89 -20.06
CA VAL A 274 -9.97 23.60 -19.97
C VAL A 274 -10.54 23.15 -21.32
N ALA A 275 -10.27 23.87 -22.41
CA ALA A 275 -10.77 23.53 -23.74
C ALA A 275 -10.33 22.15 -24.26
N ARG A 276 -9.13 21.67 -23.89
CA ARG A 276 -8.68 20.30 -24.22
C ARG A 276 -9.43 19.28 -23.37
N CYS A 277 -9.56 19.53 -22.06
CA CYS A 277 -10.31 18.69 -21.14
C CYS A 277 -11.78 18.55 -21.57
N GLU A 278 -12.44 19.63 -21.97
CA GLU A 278 -13.80 19.62 -22.51
C GLU A 278 -13.92 18.75 -23.76
N ARG A 279 -12.97 18.84 -24.70
CA ARG A 279 -12.95 17.97 -25.89
C ARG A 279 -12.76 16.49 -25.54
N MET A 280 -11.88 16.20 -24.59
CA MET A 280 -11.66 14.82 -24.11
C MET A 280 -12.90 14.27 -23.40
N LEU A 281 -13.50 15.06 -22.51
CA LEU A 281 -14.72 14.69 -21.80
C LEU A 281 -15.89 14.47 -22.76
N ARG A 282 -16.07 15.35 -23.76
CA ARG A 282 -17.11 15.18 -24.79
C ARG A 282 -16.89 13.92 -25.63
N ALA A 283 -15.64 13.58 -25.94
CA ALA A 283 -15.31 12.31 -26.59
C ALA A 283 -15.55 11.08 -25.68
N ALA A 284 -15.25 11.20 -24.38
CA ALA A 284 -15.49 10.17 -23.38
C ALA A 284 -16.99 9.92 -23.12
N LEU A 285 -17.80 10.97 -23.15
CA LEU A 285 -19.26 10.87 -23.08
C LEU A 285 -19.84 10.23 -24.34
N GLY A 286 -19.28 10.53 -25.52
CA GLY A 286 -19.74 9.99 -26.79
C GLY A 286 -21.05 10.60 -27.31
N SER A 287 -21.53 11.67 -26.68
CA SER A 287 -22.73 12.41 -27.07
C SER A 287 -22.47 13.91 -27.12
N ALA A 288 -22.95 14.57 -28.18
CA ALA A 288 -22.90 16.03 -28.30
C ALA A 288 -24.03 16.70 -27.48
N ASP A 289 -25.10 15.96 -27.19
CA ASP A 289 -26.36 16.46 -26.66
C ASP A 289 -26.39 16.53 -25.13
N VAL A 290 -25.39 15.95 -24.45
CA VAL A 290 -25.27 16.03 -22.99
C VAL A 290 -24.54 17.32 -22.62
N PRO A 291 -25.24 18.31 -22.03
CA PRO A 291 -24.57 19.47 -21.48
C PRO A 291 -23.79 19.05 -20.23
N PHE A 292 -22.61 19.64 -20.05
CA PHE A 292 -21.83 19.46 -18.84
C PHE A 292 -21.12 20.76 -18.47
N ARG A 293 -20.77 20.88 -17.19
CA ARG A 293 -19.92 21.96 -16.66
C ARG A 293 -18.79 21.35 -15.86
N ILE A 294 -17.54 21.62 -16.24
CA ILE A 294 -16.37 21.23 -15.44
C ILE A 294 -16.29 22.19 -14.25
N SER A 295 -16.42 21.65 -13.03
CA SER A 295 -16.37 22.43 -11.79
C SER A 295 -14.93 22.60 -11.29
N SER A 296 -14.05 21.63 -11.53
CA SER A 296 -12.62 21.75 -11.22
C SER A 296 -11.76 20.81 -12.06
N LEU A 297 -10.52 21.24 -12.28
CA LEU A 297 -9.46 20.46 -12.90
C LEU A 297 -8.29 20.36 -11.92
N SER A 298 -7.80 19.15 -11.70
CA SER A 298 -6.60 18.92 -10.90
C SER A 298 -5.69 17.90 -11.58
N HIS A 299 -4.42 17.91 -11.19
CA HIS A 299 -3.46 16.91 -11.61
C HIS A 299 -2.80 16.31 -10.37
N TRP A 300 -2.43 15.04 -10.46
CA TRP A 300 -1.78 14.36 -9.36
C TRP A 300 -0.94 13.19 -9.88
N THR A 301 0.07 12.82 -9.09
CA THR A 301 0.89 11.63 -9.33
C THR A 301 0.40 10.53 -8.40
N MET A 302 0.09 9.38 -8.97
CA MET A 302 -0.25 8.17 -8.25
C MET A 302 1.00 7.59 -7.61
N GLN A 303 0.93 7.39 -6.30
CA GLN A 303 2.04 6.95 -5.45
C GLN A 303 1.57 5.80 -4.57
N ALA A 304 2.51 4.96 -4.17
CA ALA A 304 2.29 3.82 -3.29
C ALA A 304 3.35 3.84 -2.19
N HIS A 305 3.05 4.49 -1.07
CA HIS A 305 4.01 4.76 0.00
C HIS A 305 3.46 4.40 1.38
N VAL A 306 4.31 3.90 2.26
CA VAL A 306 4.02 3.76 3.69
C VAL A 306 5.16 4.35 4.50
N ALA A 307 4.85 5.12 5.53
CA ALA A 307 5.82 5.71 6.45
C ALA A 307 6.67 4.62 7.12
N ASP A 308 7.97 4.90 7.32
CA ASP A 308 8.87 3.96 7.99
C ASP A 308 8.48 3.72 9.46
N ARG A 309 7.89 4.74 10.09
CA ARG A 309 7.35 4.74 11.45
C ARG A 309 6.10 5.60 11.53
N TYR A 310 5.23 5.29 12.48
CA TYR A 310 3.96 6.02 12.67
C TYR A 310 4.03 7.02 13.83
N ARG A 311 5.15 7.03 14.54
CA ARG A 311 5.42 7.87 15.71
C ARG A 311 6.85 8.41 15.65
N GLN A 312 7.02 9.68 15.97
CA GLN A 312 8.30 10.30 16.30
C GLN A 312 8.08 11.19 17.52
N GLY A 313 8.63 10.79 18.66
CA GLY A 313 8.43 11.44 19.96
C GLY A 313 6.94 11.67 20.28
N ARG A 314 6.49 12.93 20.31
CA ARG A 314 5.08 13.33 20.56
C ARG A 314 4.23 13.53 19.30
N THR A 315 4.80 13.25 18.12
CA THR A 315 4.09 13.33 16.84
C THR A 315 3.64 11.95 16.38
N LEU A 316 2.36 11.82 16.01
CA LEU A 316 1.74 10.59 15.51
C LEU A 316 1.12 10.83 14.14
N LEU A 317 1.35 9.92 13.18
CA LEU A 317 0.79 10.00 11.83
C LEU A 317 -0.48 9.17 11.72
N VAL A 318 -1.52 9.67 11.05
CA VAL A 318 -2.78 8.94 10.85
C VAL A 318 -3.28 9.14 9.42
N GLY A 319 -3.78 8.06 8.78
CA GLY A 319 -4.33 8.12 7.42
C GLY A 319 -3.28 8.49 6.36
N ASP A 320 -3.66 9.36 5.42
CA ASP A 320 -2.82 9.68 4.26
C ASP A 320 -1.46 10.34 4.59
N ALA A 321 -1.33 10.86 5.81
CA ALA A 321 -0.05 11.30 6.35
C ALA A 321 0.93 10.13 6.55
N ALA A 322 0.41 8.95 6.94
CA ALA A 322 1.17 7.73 7.21
C ALA A 322 1.28 6.79 6.00
N HIS A 323 0.31 6.77 5.10
CA HIS A 323 0.30 5.86 3.95
C HIS A 323 -0.46 6.42 2.74
N ARG A 324 -0.06 6.08 1.52
CA ARG A 324 -0.70 6.53 0.29
C ARG A 324 -0.82 5.35 -0.65
N PHE A 325 -2.00 5.12 -1.17
CA PHE A 325 -2.26 4.01 -2.07
C PHE A 325 -2.78 4.51 -3.41
N PRO A 326 -2.58 3.74 -4.50
CA PRO A 326 -3.41 3.85 -5.68
C PRO A 326 -4.91 3.78 -5.32
N PRO A 327 -5.79 4.51 -6.02
CA PRO A 327 -7.23 4.49 -5.76
C PRO A 327 -7.87 3.12 -6.07
N THR A 328 -7.15 2.23 -6.73
CA THR A 328 -7.56 0.85 -7.02
C THR A 328 -7.78 0.06 -5.73
N GLY A 329 -9.05 -0.26 -5.44
CA GLY A 329 -9.48 -0.92 -4.21
C GLY A 329 -10.16 0.01 -3.21
N GLY A 330 -10.06 1.33 -3.35
CA GLY A 330 -10.70 2.28 -2.43
C GLY A 330 -10.20 2.18 -0.98
N LEU A 331 -8.96 1.77 -0.75
CA LEU A 331 -8.46 1.37 0.58
C LEU A 331 -7.98 2.52 1.47
N GLY A 332 -7.54 3.66 0.90
CA GLY A 332 -6.85 4.73 1.65
C GLY A 332 -7.68 5.31 2.78
N LEU A 333 -8.83 5.91 2.45
CA LEU A 333 -9.77 6.50 3.42
C LEU A 333 -10.18 5.50 4.52
N ASN A 334 -10.48 4.26 4.13
CA ASN A 334 -10.93 3.21 5.05
C ASN A 334 -9.82 2.78 6.01
N THR A 335 -8.59 2.67 5.50
CA THR A 335 -7.41 2.37 6.32
C THR A 335 -7.15 3.50 7.32
N GLY A 336 -7.26 4.75 6.89
CA GLY A 336 -7.08 5.91 7.77
C GLY A 336 -8.13 6.03 8.88
N ILE A 337 -9.41 5.74 8.59
CA ILE A 337 -10.45 5.71 9.64
C ILE A 337 -10.19 4.57 10.64
N ALA A 338 -9.75 3.40 10.16
CA ALA A 338 -9.36 2.30 11.04
C ALA A 338 -8.12 2.64 11.89
N ASP A 339 -7.18 3.44 11.37
CA ASP A 339 -6.04 3.93 12.12
C ASP A 339 -6.47 4.84 13.28
N ALA A 340 -7.35 5.81 13.01
CA ALA A 340 -7.91 6.69 14.05
C ALA A 340 -8.63 5.87 15.14
N HIS A 341 -9.42 4.87 14.74
CA HIS A 341 -10.10 3.99 15.68
C HIS A 341 -9.15 3.16 16.56
N ASN A 342 -8.05 2.66 16.00
CA ASN A 342 -7.03 1.93 16.75
C ASN A 342 -6.26 2.83 17.71
N LEU A 343 -5.94 4.07 17.30
CA LEU A 343 -5.11 4.98 18.08
C LEU A 343 -5.89 5.68 19.21
N ALA A 344 -7.14 6.09 18.97
CA ALA A 344 -7.88 6.97 19.88
C ALA A 344 -8.02 6.42 21.30
N TRP A 345 -8.34 5.13 21.45
CA TRP A 345 -8.51 4.53 22.78
C TRP A 345 -7.18 4.36 23.54
N LYS A 346 -6.10 4.05 22.80
CA LYS A 346 -4.76 3.94 23.37
C LYS A 346 -4.29 5.28 23.91
N LEU A 347 -4.44 6.32 23.07
CA LEU A 347 -4.07 7.68 23.43
C LEU A 347 -4.90 8.18 24.63
N ALA A 348 -6.21 7.94 24.63
CA ALA A 348 -7.08 8.33 25.73
C ALA A 348 -6.68 7.67 27.06
N LEU A 349 -6.40 6.36 27.07
CA LEU A 349 -5.97 5.67 28.29
C LEU A 349 -4.62 6.16 28.81
N VAL A 350 -3.66 6.44 27.91
CA VAL A 350 -2.35 7.00 28.30
C VAL A 350 -2.51 8.40 28.88
N MET A 351 -3.26 9.27 28.23
CA MET A 351 -3.50 10.64 28.71
C MET A 351 -4.27 10.70 30.03
N GLN A 352 -5.08 9.69 30.32
CA GLN A 352 -5.78 9.54 31.60
C GLN A 352 -4.92 8.90 32.70
N GLY A 353 -3.66 8.53 32.41
CA GLY A 353 -2.78 7.83 33.35
C GLY A 353 -3.21 6.39 33.65
N ARG A 354 -4.05 5.80 32.80
CA ARG A 354 -4.61 4.44 32.96
C ARG A 354 -3.83 3.38 32.18
N ALA A 355 -2.91 3.80 31.32
CA ALA A 355 -2.00 2.95 30.56
C ALA A 355 -0.60 3.57 30.50
N GLY A 356 0.41 2.72 30.37
CA GLY A 356 1.79 3.14 30.09
C GLY A 356 1.93 3.61 28.64
N GLU A 357 2.87 4.54 28.41
CA GLU A 357 3.06 5.17 27.11
C GLU A 357 3.42 4.19 25.98
N GLY A 358 4.05 3.05 26.30
CA GLY A 358 4.35 2.01 25.32
C GLY A 358 3.11 1.40 24.66
N LEU A 359 1.91 1.59 25.23
CA LEU A 359 0.66 1.22 24.55
C LEU A 359 0.50 1.96 23.22
N ILE A 360 0.98 3.20 23.11
CA ILE A 360 0.93 3.98 21.86
C ILE A 360 1.83 3.37 20.80
N ASP A 361 2.97 2.77 21.18
CA ASP A 361 3.90 2.15 20.21
C ASP A 361 3.26 0.95 19.48
N THR A 362 2.28 0.31 20.11
CA THR A 362 1.51 -0.77 19.48
C THR A 362 0.67 -0.29 18.30
N TYR A 363 0.34 1.00 18.20
CA TYR A 363 -0.36 1.57 17.03
C TYR A 363 0.42 1.32 15.74
N GLY A 364 1.72 1.67 15.73
CA GLY A 364 2.58 1.44 14.58
C GLY A 364 2.76 -0.06 14.30
N ALA A 365 2.97 -0.86 15.35
CA ALA A 365 3.16 -2.31 15.22
C ALA A 365 1.93 -3.02 14.63
N GLU A 366 0.71 -2.54 14.92
CA GLU A 366 -0.53 -3.14 14.44
C GLU A 366 -0.99 -2.59 13.09
N ARG A 367 -0.91 -1.28 12.88
CA ARG A 367 -1.53 -0.61 11.73
C ARG A 367 -0.61 -0.48 10.52
N ARG A 368 0.70 -0.42 10.71
CA ARG A 368 1.65 -0.36 9.60
C ARG A 368 1.65 -1.64 8.73
N PRO A 369 1.62 -2.87 9.29
CA PRO A 369 1.49 -4.08 8.48
C PRO A 369 0.21 -4.12 7.64
N VAL A 370 -0.91 -3.63 8.18
CA VAL A 370 -2.18 -3.54 7.45
C VAL A 370 -2.06 -2.54 6.28
N ALA A 371 -1.45 -1.38 6.51
CA ALA A 371 -1.21 -0.40 5.45
C ALA A 371 -0.28 -0.94 4.36
N LEU A 372 0.75 -1.72 4.71
CA LEU A 372 1.63 -2.38 3.73
C LEU A 372 0.87 -3.39 2.87
N ALA A 373 0.06 -4.26 3.48
CA ALA A 373 -0.76 -5.23 2.76
C ALA A 373 -1.78 -4.54 1.82
N ASN A 374 -2.42 -3.48 2.29
CA ASN A 374 -3.34 -2.69 1.48
C ASN A 374 -2.63 -1.97 0.32
N CYS A 375 -1.43 -1.43 0.57
CA CYS A 375 -0.61 -0.81 -0.46
C CYS A 375 -0.24 -1.81 -1.55
N GLU A 376 0.23 -3.00 -1.18
CA GLU A 376 0.59 -4.07 -2.10
C GLU A 376 -0.62 -4.52 -2.94
N ALA A 377 -1.77 -4.74 -2.29
CA ALA A 377 -3.01 -5.08 -2.99
C ALA A 377 -3.42 -3.99 -3.99
N SER A 378 -3.36 -2.71 -3.60
CA SER A 378 -3.69 -1.60 -4.49
C SER A 378 -2.76 -1.50 -5.70
N VAL A 379 -1.45 -1.72 -5.53
CA VAL A 379 -0.45 -1.74 -6.62
C VAL A 379 -0.69 -2.92 -7.56
N LYS A 380 -0.90 -4.12 -7.01
CA LYS A 380 -1.25 -5.31 -7.78
C LYS A 380 -2.49 -5.06 -8.63
N ASN A 381 -3.53 -4.47 -8.04
CA ASN A 381 -4.77 -4.15 -8.73
C ASN A 381 -4.56 -3.14 -9.86
N PHE A 382 -3.73 -2.12 -9.63
CA PHE A 382 -3.38 -1.13 -10.65
C PHE A 382 -2.74 -1.78 -11.88
N HIS A 383 -1.80 -2.70 -11.69
CA HIS A 383 -1.16 -3.39 -12.82
C HIS A 383 -2.09 -4.40 -13.49
N LYS A 384 -2.89 -5.15 -12.72
CA LYS A 384 -3.80 -6.18 -13.24
C LYS A 384 -4.89 -5.62 -14.17
N MET A 385 -5.32 -4.37 -13.95
CA MET A 385 -6.29 -3.68 -14.83
C MET A 385 -5.87 -3.64 -16.31
N ARG A 386 -4.56 -3.74 -16.60
CA ARG A 386 -4.01 -3.79 -17.96
C ARG A 386 -4.35 -5.08 -18.72
N GLU A 387 -4.73 -6.15 -18.02
CA GLU A 387 -5.17 -7.39 -18.65
C GLU A 387 -6.45 -7.17 -19.47
N VAL A 388 -7.34 -6.27 -19.04
CA VAL A 388 -8.59 -5.97 -19.74
C VAL A 388 -8.32 -5.25 -21.07
N THR A 389 -7.43 -4.25 -21.07
CA THR A 389 -7.00 -3.55 -22.29
C THR A 389 -6.20 -4.47 -23.21
N ALA A 390 -5.32 -5.31 -22.65
CA ALA A 390 -4.56 -6.33 -23.39
C ALA A 390 -5.46 -7.39 -24.04
N ALA A 391 -6.56 -7.80 -23.39
CA ALA A 391 -7.53 -8.76 -23.96
C ALA A 391 -8.20 -8.26 -25.25
N MET A 392 -8.31 -6.93 -25.41
CA MET A 392 -8.74 -6.29 -26.67
C MET A 392 -7.61 -6.15 -27.70
N GLY A 393 -6.36 -6.34 -27.28
CA GLY A 393 -5.15 -6.09 -28.05
C GLY A 393 -4.77 -4.61 -28.11
N ILE A 394 -5.09 -3.85 -27.06
CA ILE A 394 -4.52 -2.52 -26.82
C ILE A 394 -3.25 -2.72 -25.99
N ASP A 395 -2.12 -2.26 -26.52
CA ASP A 395 -0.85 -2.27 -25.80
C ASP A 395 -0.64 -0.90 -25.15
N ASP A 396 -0.98 -0.80 -23.87
CA ASP A 396 -0.89 0.44 -23.10
C ASP A 396 0.55 0.97 -23.01
N ARG A 397 1.58 0.12 -23.24
CA ARG A 397 3.00 0.55 -23.28
C ARG A 397 3.28 1.49 -24.46
N ARG A 398 2.41 1.53 -25.47
CA ARG A 398 2.54 2.41 -26.63
C ARG A 398 1.86 3.77 -26.43
N LEU A 399 1.07 3.96 -25.38
CA LEU A 399 0.41 5.25 -25.10
C LEU A 399 1.41 6.42 -24.91
N PRO A 400 2.55 6.25 -24.21
CA PRO A 400 3.58 7.30 -24.13
C PRO A 400 4.17 7.72 -25.47
N MET A 401 4.22 6.80 -26.46
CA MET A 401 4.72 7.10 -27.80
C MET A 401 3.84 8.14 -28.51
N LEU A 402 2.52 8.12 -28.29
CA LEU A 402 1.60 9.13 -28.81
C LEU A 402 1.84 10.51 -28.17
N GLY A 403 2.13 10.53 -26.87
CA GLY A 403 2.56 11.75 -26.16
C GLY A 403 3.85 12.31 -26.76
N ARG A 404 4.84 11.45 -27.05
CA ARG A 404 6.13 11.83 -27.67
C ARG A 404 5.97 12.42 -29.08
N ILE A 405 5.07 11.87 -29.89
CA ILE A 405 4.77 12.41 -31.22
C ILE A 405 4.09 13.79 -31.09
N ARG A 406 3.11 13.91 -30.20
CA ARG A 406 2.36 15.16 -29.96
C ARG A 406 3.21 16.30 -29.40
N SER A 407 4.23 15.99 -28.63
CA SER A 407 5.14 16.96 -27.99
C SER A 407 6.37 17.33 -28.84
N SER A 408 6.53 16.72 -30.01
CA SER A 408 7.59 17.06 -30.96
C SER A 408 7.53 18.54 -31.39
N ALA A 409 8.68 19.15 -31.66
CA ALA A 409 8.76 20.55 -32.08
C ALA A 409 7.93 20.82 -33.36
N LEU A 410 7.95 19.87 -34.29
CA LEU A 410 7.15 19.90 -35.52
C LEU A 410 5.64 19.88 -35.22
N ALA A 411 5.19 19.04 -34.29
CA ALA A 411 3.78 18.99 -33.90
C ALA A 411 3.34 20.26 -33.17
N ARG A 412 4.19 20.81 -32.28
CA ARG A 412 3.90 22.07 -31.55
C ARG A 412 3.81 23.29 -32.45
N ALA A 413 4.53 23.31 -33.57
CA ALA A 413 4.46 24.38 -34.57
C ALA A 413 3.17 24.39 -35.40
N LEU A 414 2.35 23.32 -35.35
CA LEU A 414 1.11 23.23 -36.10
C LEU A 414 -0.08 23.87 -35.35
N PRO A 415 -0.99 24.56 -36.07
CA PRO A 415 -2.25 25.05 -35.50
C PRO A 415 -3.07 23.94 -34.82
N ASP A 416 -3.82 24.27 -33.77
CA ASP A 416 -4.56 23.29 -32.94
C ASP A 416 -5.49 22.38 -33.75
N HIS A 417 -6.17 22.92 -34.77
CA HIS A 417 -7.08 22.17 -35.62
C HIS A 417 -6.33 21.13 -36.49
N VAL A 418 -5.11 21.44 -36.95
CA VAL A 418 -4.26 20.52 -37.72
C VAL A 418 -3.68 19.43 -36.82
N ARG A 419 -3.23 19.79 -35.60
CA ARG A 419 -2.80 18.82 -34.58
C ARG A 419 -3.90 17.83 -34.23
N ALA A 420 -5.14 18.32 -34.06
CA ALA A 420 -6.30 17.49 -33.78
C ALA A 420 -6.60 16.52 -34.94
N ALA A 421 -6.51 16.99 -36.19
CA ALA A 421 -6.72 16.16 -37.38
C ALA A 421 -5.67 15.04 -37.51
N ILE A 422 -4.38 15.37 -37.37
CA ILE A 422 -3.27 14.40 -37.45
C ILE A 422 -3.37 13.37 -36.31
N GLY A 423 -3.64 13.82 -35.09
CA GLY A 423 -3.84 12.91 -33.96
C GLY A 423 -4.99 11.92 -34.18
N GLY A 424 -6.05 12.34 -34.90
CA GLY A 424 -7.17 11.49 -35.29
C GLY A 424 -6.77 10.34 -36.23
N VAL A 425 -5.82 10.57 -37.15
CA VAL A 425 -5.32 9.55 -38.09
C VAL A 425 -4.57 8.45 -37.36
N PHE A 426 -3.72 8.79 -36.38
CA PHE A 426 -2.95 7.82 -35.61
C PHE A 426 -3.82 6.88 -34.77
N VAL A 427 -4.95 7.35 -34.25
CA VAL A 427 -5.86 6.54 -33.41
C VAL A 427 -6.96 5.84 -34.20
N ALA A 428 -7.18 6.20 -35.46
CA ALA A 428 -8.26 5.65 -36.29
C ALA A 428 -8.24 4.12 -36.43
N PRO A 429 -7.09 3.44 -36.61
CA PRO A 429 -7.06 1.97 -36.68
C PRO A 429 -7.48 1.31 -35.37
N VAL A 430 -7.06 1.86 -34.23
CA VAL A 430 -7.45 1.38 -32.89
C VAL A 430 -8.94 1.58 -32.67
N GLU A 431 -9.45 2.78 -33.01
CA GLU A 431 -10.88 3.10 -32.93
C GLU A 431 -11.74 2.18 -33.82
N TRP A 432 -11.34 1.96 -35.06
CA TRP A 432 -12.05 1.06 -35.96
C TRP A 432 -12.12 -0.37 -35.40
N ARG A 433 -10.99 -0.87 -34.89
CA ARG A 433 -10.89 -2.22 -34.31
C ARG A 433 -11.75 -2.34 -33.06
N THR A 434 -11.64 -1.42 -32.11
CA THR A 434 -12.44 -1.48 -30.87
C THR A 434 -13.93 -1.37 -31.15
N ARG A 435 -14.34 -0.57 -32.15
CA ARG A 435 -15.75 -0.46 -32.56
C ARG A 435 -16.30 -1.79 -33.10
N ARG A 436 -15.53 -2.51 -33.91
CA ARG A 436 -15.92 -3.84 -34.40
C ARG A 436 -16.02 -4.87 -33.28
N ILE A 437 -15.10 -4.80 -32.31
CA ILE A 437 -15.12 -5.65 -31.11
C ILE A 437 -16.39 -5.36 -30.30
N ALA A 438 -16.67 -4.09 -29.99
CA ALA A 438 -17.85 -3.70 -29.21
C ALA A 438 -19.16 -4.20 -29.83
N LYS A 439 -19.32 -4.03 -31.15
CA LYS A 439 -20.49 -4.51 -31.91
C LYS A 439 -20.51 -6.02 -32.19
N ALA A 440 -19.53 -6.78 -31.69
CA ALA A 440 -19.36 -8.21 -31.99
C ALA A 440 -19.47 -8.52 -33.49
N ALA A 441 -18.88 -7.67 -34.35
CA ALA A 441 -19.11 -7.66 -35.80
C ALA A 441 -18.60 -8.89 -36.59
N SER A 442 -18.08 -9.91 -35.88
CA SER A 442 -17.68 -11.22 -36.41
C SER A 442 -17.50 -12.21 -35.24
N THR A 443 -17.43 -13.51 -35.52
CA THR A 443 -17.13 -14.55 -34.52
C THR A 443 -15.83 -14.28 -33.77
N ARG A 444 -14.80 -13.78 -34.47
CA ARG A 444 -13.54 -13.35 -33.85
C ARG A 444 -13.76 -12.17 -32.89
N CYS A 445 -14.59 -11.19 -33.25
CA CYS A 445 -14.90 -10.05 -32.38
C CYS A 445 -15.71 -10.48 -31.14
N ALA A 446 -16.67 -11.39 -31.30
CA ALA A 446 -17.42 -11.98 -30.19
C ALA A 446 -16.52 -12.76 -29.23
N ALA A 447 -15.60 -13.57 -29.75
CA ALA A 447 -14.60 -14.27 -28.94
C ALA A 447 -13.68 -13.29 -28.18
N ILE A 448 -13.28 -12.17 -28.81
CA ILE A 448 -12.53 -11.11 -28.13
C ILE A 448 -13.36 -10.53 -26.97
N ARG A 449 -14.64 -10.19 -27.18
CA ARG A 449 -15.51 -9.70 -26.09
C ARG A 449 -15.60 -10.67 -24.93
N GLN A 450 -15.74 -11.98 -25.18
CA GLN A 450 -15.76 -12.98 -24.12
C GLN A 450 -14.45 -13.05 -23.33
N ARG A 451 -13.29 -12.85 -23.99
CA ARG A 451 -12.00 -12.76 -23.28
C ARG A 451 -11.90 -11.49 -22.44
N VAL A 452 -12.41 -10.36 -22.95
CA VAL A 452 -12.46 -9.10 -22.19
C VAL A 452 -13.40 -9.21 -21.00
N GLN A 453 -14.55 -9.88 -21.15
CA GLN A 453 -15.48 -10.16 -20.06
C GLN A 453 -14.83 -11.02 -18.97
N ARG A 454 -14.13 -12.11 -19.33
CA ARG A 454 -13.36 -12.92 -18.37
C ARG A 454 -12.27 -12.11 -17.68
N ALA A 455 -11.48 -11.37 -18.45
CA ALA A 455 -10.45 -10.49 -17.88
C ALA A 455 -11.04 -9.44 -16.93
N ALA A 456 -12.23 -8.91 -17.22
CA ALA A 456 -12.97 -8.03 -16.32
C ALA A 456 -13.41 -8.78 -15.06
N GLU A 457 -14.06 -9.93 -15.16
CA GLU A 457 -14.45 -10.76 -14.01
C GLU A 457 -13.27 -11.11 -13.09
N ASP A 458 -12.09 -11.35 -13.66
CA ASP A 458 -10.85 -11.59 -12.91
C ASP A 458 -10.39 -10.36 -12.09
N GLN A 459 -10.91 -9.17 -12.36
CA GLN A 459 -10.69 -7.96 -11.56
C GLN A 459 -11.59 -7.89 -10.32
N MET A 460 -12.43 -8.89 -10.03
CA MET A 460 -13.36 -8.86 -8.89
C MET A 460 -12.67 -8.54 -7.55
N ALA A 461 -11.44 -9.02 -7.33
CA ALA A 461 -10.66 -8.71 -6.13
C ALA A 461 -10.38 -7.20 -5.95
N HIS A 462 -10.49 -6.40 -7.00
CA HIS A 462 -10.34 -4.94 -6.94
C HIS A 462 -11.59 -4.27 -6.36
N PHE A 463 -12.74 -4.93 -6.46
CA PHE A 463 -14.05 -4.40 -6.07
C PHE A 463 -14.68 -5.20 -4.93
N SER A 464 -13.93 -6.14 -4.35
CA SER A 464 -14.33 -7.00 -3.24
C SER A 464 -13.16 -7.18 -2.29
N THR A 465 -13.00 -6.24 -1.35
CA THR A 465 -11.84 -6.17 -0.45
C THR A 465 -12.19 -6.51 1.00
N VAL A 466 -13.33 -7.18 1.23
CA VAL A 466 -13.83 -7.45 2.59
C VAL A 466 -12.82 -8.22 3.45
N GLY A 467 -12.01 -9.09 2.85
CA GLY A 467 -10.92 -9.80 3.52
C GLY A 467 -9.82 -8.85 4.03
N LEU A 468 -9.43 -7.86 3.23
CA LEU A 468 -8.49 -6.81 3.65
C LEU A 468 -9.09 -5.92 4.75
N ASP A 469 -10.38 -5.60 4.63
CA ASP A 469 -11.08 -4.71 5.55
C ASP A 469 -11.31 -5.33 6.94
N LEU A 470 -11.65 -6.63 7.00
CA LEU A 470 -12.13 -7.30 8.21
C LEU A 470 -11.32 -8.52 8.65
N GLY A 471 -10.50 -9.10 7.77
CA GLY A 471 -9.84 -10.39 7.98
C GLY A 471 -8.43 -10.32 8.55
N HIS A 472 -7.86 -9.12 8.75
CA HIS A 472 -6.54 -8.98 9.37
C HIS A 472 -6.59 -9.27 10.88
N ALA A 473 -5.52 -9.87 11.39
CA ALA A 473 -5.32 -10.11 12.81
C ALA A 473 -4.05 -9.41 13.29
N TYR A 474 -4.13 -8.77 14.46
CA TYR A 474 -2.99 -8.11 15.08
C TYR A 474 -2.08 -9.10 15.81
N ARG A 475 -0.79 -8.73 15.91
CA ARG A 475 0.20 -9.40 16.74
C ARG A 475 1.01 -8.35 17.50
N GLY A 476 1.53 -8.69 18.67
CA GLY A 476 2.41 -7.82 19.45
C GLY A 476 1.89 -7.53 20.86
N ALA A 477 2.46 -6.50 21.51
CA ALA A 477 2.34 -6.31 22.96
C ALA A 477 0.93 -5.97 23.48
N ALA A 478 0.01 -5.49 22.64
CA ALA A 478 -1.41 -5.26 22.99
C ALA A 478 -2.31 -6.45 22.58
N VAL A 479 -1.72 -7.64 22.44
CA VAL A 479 -2.38 -8.93 22.22
C VAL A 479 -1.66 -9.98 23.09
N CYS A 480 -2.39 -10.65 23.97
CA CYS A 480 -1.86 -11.76 24.76
C CYS A 480 -2.01 -13.05 23.93
N ASP A 481 -0.93 -13.42 23.25
CA ASP A 481 -0.83 -14.65 22.45
C ASP A 481 -1.09 -15.90 23.31
N ASP A 482 -1.93 -16.81 22.80
CA ASP A 482 -2.26 -18.09 23.42
C ASP A 482 -1.59 -19.29 22.71
N GLY A 483 -0.68 -19.01 21.77
CA GLY A 483 0.03 -19.98 20.95
C GLY A 483 -0.76 -20.42 19.70
N THR A 484 -1.99 -19.92 19.51
CA THR A 484 -2.80 -20.22 18.33
C THR A 484 -2.61 -19.17 17.23
N THR A 485 -2.92 -19.54 15.98
CA THR A 485 -2.83 -18.63 14.84
C THR A 485 -4.21 -18.46 14.22
N ALA A 486 -4.61 -17.21 13.99
CA ALA A 486 -5.88 -16.91 13.36
C ALA A 486 -5.94 -17.54 11.95
N PRO A 487 -7.04 -18.21 11.59
CA PRO A 487 -7.19 -18.82 10.27
C PRO A 487 -7.15 -17.75 9.16
N VAL A 488 -6.48 -18.09 8.06
CA VAL A 488 -6.40 -17.25 6.86
C VAL A 488 -7.30 -17.87 5.78
N ALA A 489 -8.15 -17.05 5.18
CA ALA A 489 -9.03 -17.51 4.11
C ALA A 489 -8.21 -17.89 2.85
N PRO A 490 -8.69 -18.83 2.01
CA PRO A 490 -8.03 -19.17 0.74
C PRO A 490 -7.84 -17.96 -0.18
N ASP A 491 -8.81 -17.04 -0.19
CA ASP A 491 -8.71 -15.73 -0.83
C ASP A 491 -8.77 -14.63 0.25
N PRO A 492 -7.63 -14.24 0.85
CA PRO A 492 -7.60 -13.29 1.97
C PRO A 492 -7.97 -11.86 1.55
N VAL A 493 -8.13 -11.57 0.25
CA VAL A 493 -8.62 -10.29 -0.23
C VAL A 493 -10.15 -10.25 -0.19
N ARG A 494 -10.79 -11.35 -0.59
CA ARG A 494 -12.24 -11.42 -0.83
C ARG A 494 -13.03 -12.13 0.26
N GLU A 495 -12.37 -12.87 1.13
CA GLU A 495 -12.99 -13.73 2.13
C GLU A 495 -12.44 -13.44 3.53
N VAL A 496 -13.28 -13.71 4.54
CA VAL A 496 -12.96 -13.48 5.95
C VAL A 496 -13.18 -14.79 6.70
N CYS A 497 -12.15 -15.24 7.41
CA CYS A 497 -12.29 -16.29 8.42
C CYS A 497 -12.45 -15.63 9.78
N GLN A 498 -13.65 -15.73 10.38
CA GLN A 498 -13.89 -15.25 11.73
C GLN A 498 -13.23 -16.20 12.75
N SER A 499 -12.69 -15.67 13.83
CA SER A 499 -12.00 -16.44 14.87
C SER A 499 -12.04 -15.70 16.22
N LEU A 500 -11.89 -16.45 17.31
CA LEU A 500 -11.64 -15.93 18.66
C LEU A 500 -10.15 -15.97 19.05
N THR A 501 -9.25 -16.33 18.14
CA THR A 501 -7.80 -16.21 18.35
C THR A 501 -7.42 -14.78 18.73
N PRO A 502 -6.57 -14.57 19.76
CA PRO A 502 -6.02 -13.26 20.08
C PRO A 502 -5.44 -12.55 18.84
N GLY A 503 -5.80 -11.28 18.67
CA GLY A 503 -5.45 -10.46 17.53
C GLY A 503 -6.54 -10.39 16.46
N ALA A 504 -7.42 -11.39 16.35
CA ALA A 504 -8.50 -11.39 15.38
C ALA A 504 -9.60 -10.37 15.73
N ARG A 505 -10.38 -9.97 14.74
CA ARG A 505 -11.56 -9.13 14.93
C ARG A 505 -12.68 -9.91 15.63
N TRP A 506 -13.38 -9.26 16.57
CA TRP A 506 -14.55 -9.84 17.23
C TRP A 506 -15.60 -10.30 16.21
N PRO A 507 -16.00 -11.59 16.22
CA PRO A 507 -16.90 -12.14 15.23
C PRO A 507 -18.28 -11.47 15.21
N HIS A 508 -18.81 -11.30 14.01
CA HIS A 508 -20.19 -10.97 13.75
C HIS A 508 -21.09 -12.19 13.92
N PHE A 509 -22.11 -12.06 14.76
CA PHE A 509 -23.25 -12.97 14.84
C PHE A 509 -24.48 -12.23 15.37
N HIS A 510 -25.66 -12.87 15.29
CA HIS A 510 -26.89 -12.29 15.82
C HIS A 510 -27.13 -12.68 17.28
N LEU A 511 -27.46 -11.68 18.09
CA LEU A 511 -27.90 -11.82 19.49
C LEU A 511 -29.33 -12.39 19.56
N ALA A 512 -29.69 -12.97 20.71
CA ALA A 512 -31.00 -13.55 20.97
C ALA A 512 -32.09 -12.47 21.10
N PRO A 513 -33.32 -12.71 20.60
CA PRO A 513 -34.43 -11.73 20.63
C PRO A 513 -34.89 -11.37 22.05
N ASP A 514 -34.74 -12.27 23.02
CA ASP A 514 -35.33 -12.15 24.37
C ASP A 514 -34.53 -11.23 25.31
N THR A 515 -33.50 -10.56 24.80
CA THR A 515 -32.70 -9.56 25.53
C THR A 515 -33.36 -8.17 25.59
N GLY A 516 -34.61 -8.03 25.14
CA GLY A 516 -35.28 -6.73 25.00
C GLY A 516 -34.79 -5.91 23.79
N VAL A 517 -34.05 -6.52 22.87
CA VAL A 517 -33.51 -5.89 21.66
C VAL A 517 -34.08 -6.58 20.41
N ALA A 518 -34.40 -5.79 19.37
CA ALA A 518 -35.05 -6.27 18.16
C ALA A 518 -34.35 -7.48 17.49
N TYR A 519 -35.16 -8.33 16.85
CA TYR A 519 -34.72 -9.46 16.03
C TYR A 519 -33.64 -8.99 15.03
N ARG A 520 -32.46 -9.62 15.03
CA ARG A 520 -31.25 -9.35 14.19
C ARG A 520 -30.19 -8.37 14.74
N THR A 521 -30.18 -8.07 16.03
CA THR A 521 -29.08 -7.25 16.61
C THR A 521 -27.72 -7.94 16.47
N SER A 522 -26.70 -7.21 16.03
CA SER A 522 -25.34 -7.71 15.87
C SER A 522 -24.60 -7.84 17.20
N SER A 523 -23.72 -8.84 17.33
CA SER A 523 -22.73 -8.96 18.41
C SER A 523 -21.82 -7.73 18.56
N HIS A 524 -21.64 -6.92 17.50
CA HIS A 524 -20.90 -5.65 17.59
C HIS A 524 -21.61 -4.59 18.43
N ALA A 525 -22.92 -4.73 18.69
CA ALA A 525 -23.64 -3.86 19.63
C ALA A 525 -23.17 -4.05 21.09
N LEU A 526 -22.45 -5.14 21.39
CA LEU A 526 -21.82 -5.35 22.69
C LEU A 526 -20.54 -4.52 22.87
N LEU A 527 -19.94 -4.03 21.78
CA LEU A 527 -18.76 -3.19 21.81
C LEU A 527 -19.18 -1.75 22.15
N ARG A 528 -18.48 -1.13 23.10
CA ARG A 528 -18.73 0.27 23.49
C ARG A 528 -17.44 1.09 23.35
N PRO A 529 -17.50 2.33 22.85
CA PRO A 529 -16.34 3.21 22.81
C PRO A 529 -15.65 3.30 24.17
N GLY A 530 -14.32 3.14 24.18
CA GLY A 530 -13.49 3.23 25.39
C GLY A 530 -13.64 2.08 26.41
N HIS A 531 -14.43 1.04 26.13
CA HIS A 531 -14.63 -0.10 27.02
C HIS A 531 -14.06 -1.39 26.45
N PHE A 532 -13.45 -2.20 27.30
CA PHE A 532 -13.19 -3.60 26.98
C PHE A 532 -14.48 -4.41 27.13
N LEU A 533 -14.59 -5.52 26.40
CA LEU A 533 -15.67 -6.49 26.54
C LEU A 533 -15.06 -7.80 27.07
N LEU A 534 -15.60 -8.29 28.18
CA LEU A 534 -15.30 -9.61 28.73
C LEU A 534 -16.51 -10.51 28.47
N ALA A 535 -16.41 -11.36 27.46
CA ALA A 535 -17.51 -12.22 27.03
C ALA A 535 -17.14 -13.70 27.22
N GLY A 536 -18.09 -14.55 27.58
CA GLY A 536 -17.82 -15.98 27.71
C GLY A 536 -19.02 -16.88 27.56
N THR A 537 -18.75 -18.17 27.42
CA THR A 537 -19.73 -19.27 27.30
C THR A 537 -19.56 -20.29 28.43
N GLY A 538 -20.59 -21.08 28.68
CA GLY A 538 -20.64 -22.11 29.71
C GLY A 538 -20.26 -21.58 31.10
N ARG A 539 -19.38 -22.32 31.78
CA ARG A 539 -18.89 -21.95 33.12
C ARG A 539 -18.14 -20.61 33.16
N HIS A 540 -17.53 -20.20 32.06
CA HIS A 540 -16.84 -18.92 31.95
C HIS A 540 -17.82 -17.76 31.76
N GLY A 541 -18.89 -17.97 31.00
CA GLY A 541 -19.94 -16.97 30.76
C GLY A 541 -20.63 -16.52 32.05
N ALA A 542 -20.94 -17.47 32.93
CA ALA A 542 -21.65 -17.22 34.20
C ALA A 542 -20.92 -16.25 35.15
N VAL A 543 -19.61 -16.06 34.99
CA VAL A 543 -18.80 -15.19 35.87
C VAL A 543 -18.34 -13.88 35.20
N CYS A 544 -18.62 -13.68 33.91
CA CYS A 544 -18.11 -12.51 33.17
C CYS A 544 -18.63 -11.18 33.73
N GLU A 545 -19.93 -11.08 34.03
CA GLU A 545 -20.55 -9.89 34.61
C GLU A 545 -19.99 -9.51 36.00
N PRO A 546 -19.97 -10.40 37.01
CA PRO A 546 -19.43 -10.07 38.32
C PRO A 546 -17.92 -9.79 38.30
N LEU A 547 -17.15 -10.48 37.43
CA LEU A 547 -15.74 -10.18 37.23
C LEU A 547 -15.55 -8.78 36.65
N ALA A 548 -16.27 -8.45 35.58
CA ALA A 548 -16.17 -7.13 34.94
C ALA A 548 -16.52 -5.99 35.89
N ALA A 549 -17.55 -6.14 36.72
CA ALA A 549 -17.93 -5.16 37.74
C ALA A 549 -16.85 -4.96 38.83
N SER A 550 -16.00 -5.97 39.04
CA SER A 550 -14.91 -5.94 40.03
C SER A 550 -13.60 -5.41 39.45
N LEU A 551 -13.50 -5.21 38.13
CA LEU A 551 -12.31 -4.67 37.49
C LEU A 551 -12.30 -3.14 37.61
N GLY A 552 -11.18 -2.56 38.05
CA GLY A 552 -10.99 -1.10 38.12
C GLY A 552 -10.81 -0.42 36.75
N THR A 553 -11.11 -1.11 35.66
CA THR A 553 -11.05 -0.63 34.27
C THR A 553 -12.45 -0.67 33.68
N ALA A 554 -12.73 0.18 32.70
CA ALA A 554 -14.00 0.17 31.98
C ALA A 554 -14.15 -1.14 31.17
N VAL A 555 -14.82 -2.13 31.77
CA VAL A 555 -15.07 -3.45 31.19
C VAL A 555 -16.57 -3.76 31.23
N VAL A 556 -17.11 -4.23 30.11
CA VAL A 556 -18.48 -4.74 30.02
C VAL A 556 -18.41 -6.27 30.09
N GLY A 557 -19.05 -6.88 31.08
CA GLY A 557 -19.17 -8.34 31.19
C GLY A 557 -20.41 -8.83 30.44
N VAL A 558 -20.30 -9.93 29.70
CA VAL A 558 -21.43 -10.53 28.97
C VAL A 558 -21.38 -12.06 29.07
N ASN A 559 -22.48 -12.65 29.53
CA ASN A 559 -22.72 -14.09 29.38
C ASN A 559 -23.33 -14.37 27.99
N LEU A 560 -22.57 -14.99 27.09
CA LEU A 560 -23.02 -15.30 25.74
C LEU A 560 -24.08 -16.39 25.69
N ASP A 561 -24.17 -17.27 26.69
CA ASP A 561 -25.24 -18.29 26.72
C ASP A 561 -26.62 -17.67 26.85
N LEU A 562 -26.70 -16.48 27.46
CA LEU A 562 -27.93 -15.70 27.62
C LEU A 562 -28.12 -14.70 26.47
N ALA A 563 -27.03 -14.16 25.93
CA ALA A 563 -27.08 -13.09 24.94
C ALA A 563 -27.10 -13.57 23.48
N ALA A 564 -26.52 -14.74 23.17
CA ALA A 564 -26.39 -15.24 21.80
C ALA A 564 -27.52 -16.19 21.41
N SER A 565 -27.89 -16.20 20.13
CA SER A 565 -28.83 -17.23 19.63
C SER A 565 -28.20 -18.63 19.67
N HIS A 566 -29.01 -19.69 19.79
CA HIS A 566 -28.52 -21.07 19.78
C HIS A 566 -27.65 -21.39 18.54
N LYS A 567 -28.03 -20.87 17.36
CA LYS A 567 -27.22 -21.02 16.13
C LYS A 567 -25.88 -20.28 16.20
N ALA A 568 -25.83 -19.14 16.89
CA ALA A 568 -24.60 -18.39 17.09
C ALA A 568 -23.66 -19.09 18.08
N LEU A 569 -24.18 -19.70 19.15
CA LEU A 569 -23.36 -20.43 20.13
C LEU A 569 -22.54 -21.56 19.46
N ALA A 570 -23.14 -22.32 18.55
CA ALA A 570 -22.42 -23.34 17.79
C ALA A 570 -21.26 -22.75 16.95
N GLN A 571 -21.42 -21.55 16.40
CA GLN A 571 -20.35 -20.86 15.66
C GLN A 571 -19.27 -20.31 16.60
N VAL A 572 -19.65 -19.78 17.76
CA VAL A 572 -18.72 -19.33 18.80
C VAL A 572 -17.80 -20.48 19.21
N VAL A 573 -18.33 -21.69 19.39
CA VAL A 573 -17.51 -22.89 19.66
C VAL A 573 -16.56 -23.21 18.51
N ALA A 574 -17.02 -23.12 17.26
CA ALA A 574 -16.17 -23.36 16.09
C ALA A 574 -15.03 -22.33 15.96
N TRP A 575 -15.31 -21.05 16.21
CA TRP A 575 -14.31 -19.97 16.25
C TRP A 575 -13.40 -20.04 17.47
N ASN A 576 -13.77 -20.86 18.46
CA ASN A 576 -13.01 -21.14 19.67
C ASN A 576 -12.20 -22.45 19.57
N ASP A 577 -11.76 -22.84 18.37
CA ASP A 577 -11.01 -24.08 18.12
C ASP A 577 -11.75 -25.35 18.61
N GLY A 578 -13.09 -25.31 18.63
CA GLY A 578 -13.94 -26.40 19.09
C GLY A 578 -14.17 -26.47 20.61
N HIS A 579 -13.58 -25.55 21.39
CA HIS A 579 -13.82 -25.49 22.83
C HIS A 579 -15.22 -24.91 23.14
N ALA A 580 -16.04 -25.66 23.89
CA ALA A 580 -17.39 -25.23 24.25
C ALA A 580 -17.40 -24.03 25.23
N ASP A 581 -16.43 -24.01 26.14
CA ASP A 581 -16.27 -22.97 27.15
C ASP A 581 -15.10 -22.05 26.79
N ALA A 582 -15.34 -20.74 26.81
CA ALA A 582 -14.27 -19.75 26.78
C ALA A 582 -14.64 -18.49 27.54
N MET A 583 -13.61 -17.79 28.02
CA MET A 583 -13.66 -16.36 28.33
C MET A 583 -12.78 -15.63 27.32
N VAL A 584 -13.28 -14.56 26.75
CA VAL A 584 -12.62 -13.74 25.74
C VAL A 584 -12.63 -12.30 26.21
N LEU A 585 -11.46 -11.66 26.18
CA LEU A 585 -11.32 -10.23 26.40
C LEU A 585 -11.14 -9.54 25.05
N VAL A 586 -11.99 -8.57 24.74
CA VAL A 586 -12.00 -7.81 23.50
C VAL A 586 -11.70 -6.35 23.80
N ARG A 587 -10.83 -5.75 23.00
CA ARG A 587 -10.41 -4.34 23.10
C ARG A 587 -11.52 -3.37 22.70
N PRO A 588 -11.39 -2.08 23.09
CA PRO A 588 -12.29 -1.03 22.64
C PRO A 588 -12.40 -0.89 21.11
N ASP A 589 -11.35 -1.27 20.38
CA ASP A 589 -11.36 -1.26 18.92
C ASP A 589 -11.94 -2.54 18.28
N GLY A 590 -12.49 -3.46 19.08
CA GLY A 590 -13.19 -4.65 18.62
C GLY A 590 -12.27 -5.80 18.18
N HIS A 591 -11.02 -5.82 18.62
CA HIS A 591 -10.10 -6.95 18.41
C HIS A 591 -9.97 -7.77 19.69
N VAL A 592 -9.91 -9.09 19.54
CA VAL A 592 -9.69 -10.01 20.66
C VAL A 592 -8.28 -9.75 21.20
N ALA A 593 -8.18 -9.43 22.48
CA ALA A 593 -6.93 -9.18 23.17
C ALA A 593 -6.38 -10.47 23.79
N TRP A 594 -7.27 -11.33 24.29
CA TRP A 594 -6.92 -12.50 25.06
C TRP A 594 -8.10 -13.48 25.13
N ARG A 595 -7.79 -14.76 25.38
CA ARG A 595 -8.77 -15.83 25.55
C ARG A 595 -8.29 -16.87 26.56
N SER A 596 -9.22 -17.49 27.28
CA SER A 596 -8.99 -18.67 28.14
C SER A 596 -10.05 -19.75 27.89
N THR A 597 -9.63 -20.97 27.60
CA THR A 597 -10.50 -22.14 27.34
C THR A 597 -10.38 -23.23 28.43
N ALA A 598 -9.23 -23.31 29.12
CA ALA A 598 -8.92 -24.44 30.00
C ALA A 598 -9.60 -24.35 31.39
N LYS A 599 -9.40 -23.23 32.10
CA LYS A 599 -9.96 -22.99 33.45
C LYS A 599 -10.69 -21.65 33.49
N VAL A 600 -11.68 -21.54 34.37
CA VAL A 600 -12.36 -20.26 34.65
C VAL A 600 -11.36 -19.36 35.38
N PRO A 601 -10.94 -18.24 34.78
CA PRO A 601 -9.99 -17.33 35.39
C PRO A 601 -10.61 -16.61 36.60
N ASP A 602 -9.82 -16.34 37.63
CA ASP A 602 -10.24 -15.48 38.72
C ASP A 602 -9.99 -13.98 38.43
N LEU A 603 -10.41 -13.11 39.34
CA LEU A 603 -10.24 -11.66 39.22
C LEU A 603 -8.77 -11.24 39.08
N ASN A 604 -7.85 -11.91 39.79
CA ASN A 604 -6.43 -11.56 39.76
C ASN A 604 -5.82 -11.90 38.40
N GLU A 605 -6.21 -13.02 37.80
CA GLU A 605 -5.75 -13.45 36.49
C GLU A 605 -6.22 -12.50 35.39
N VAL A 606 -7.52 -12.16 35.35
CA VAL A 606 -8.04 -11.19 34.36
C VAL A 606 -7.41 -9.81 34.57
N SER A 607 -7.20 -9.39 35.83
CA SER A 607 -6.51 -8.14 36.15
C SER A 607 -5.04 -8.15 35.72
N ALA A 608 -4.36 -9.31 35.77
CA ALA A 608 -2.99 -9.44 35.29
C ALA A 608 -2.91 -9.31 33.76
N VAL A 609 -3.86 -9.92 33.03
CA VAL A 609 -3.98 -9.77 31.57
C VAL A 609 -4.21 -8.30 31.20
N LEU A 610 -5.16 -7.62 31.83
CA LEU A 610 -5.40 -6.20 31.59
C LEU A 610 -4.18 -5.34 31.90
N ARG A 611 -3.47 -5.60 33.00
CA ARG A 611 -2.22 -4.90 33.31
C ARG A 611 -1.16 -5.14 32.25
N ALA A 612 -0.99 -6.36 31.76
CA ALA A 612 -0.03 -6.67 30.71
C ALA A 612 -0.36 -5.91 29.41
N LEU A 613 -1.63 -5.84 29.03
CA LEU A 613 -2.10 -5.11 27.85
C LEU A 613 -1.92 -3.59 27.99
N LEU A 614 -2.08 -3.04 29.20
CA LEU A 614 -2.07 -1.59 29.44
C LEU A 614 -0.70 -1.03 29.85
N GLN A 615 0.17 -1.85 30.43
CA GLN A 615 1.50 -1.45 30.92
C GLN A 615 2.61 -1.93 29.98
N VAL A 616 2.39 -1.73 28.68
CA VAL A 616 3.42 -1.99 27.67
C VAL A 616 4.60 -1.05 27.92
N THR A 617 5.79 -1.63 28.11
CA THR A 617 7.01 -0.85 28.30
C THR A 617 7.32 -0.08 27.02
N PRO A 618 7.61 1.23 27.06
CA PRO A 618 7.92 1.99 25.86
C PRO A 618 9.05 1.34 25.07
N PHE A 619 8.91 1.30 23.75
CA PHE A 619 10.00 0.84 22.90
C PHE A 619 11.12 1.88 22.99
N GLN A 620 12.24 1.55 23.64
CA GLN A 620 13.42 2.41 23.58
C GLN A 620 14.03 2.30 22.18
N PRO A 621 14.07 3.38 21.37
CA PRO A 621 14.83 3.35 20.15
C PRO A 621 16.30 3.18 20.51
N THR A 622 16.87 2.02 20.22
CA THR A 622 18.32 1.84 20.28
C THR A 622 18.96 2.87 19.34
N PRO A 623 20.01 3.59 19.79
CA PRO A 623 20.85 4.34 18.86
C PRO A 623 21.35 3.36 17.81
N ARG A 624 21.17 3.71 16.54
CA ARG A 624 21.50 2.85 15.38
C ARG A 624 22.89 2.20 15.55
N SER A 625 22.91 0.91 15.87
CA SER A 625 23.89 0.00 15.27
C SER A 625 23.27 -0.56 14.00
N GLN A 626 23.98 -0.45 12.89
CA GLN A 626 23.63 -1.13 11.66
C GLN A 626 23.69 -2.65 11.91
N GLY A 627 22.65 -3.40 11.54
CA GLY A 627 22.73 -4.83 11.26
C GLY A 627 21.76 -5.76 12.00
N ASN A 628 20.77 -6.26 11.23
CA ASN A 628 20.05 -7.56 11.25
C ASN A 628 19.31 -8.06 12.52
N ALA A 629 18.21 -8.82 12.46
CA ALA A 629 17.19 -9.21 11.46
C ALA A 629 16.21 -10.17 12.19
N MET A 630 14.91 -10.24 11.83
CA MET A 630 14.07 -11.46 11.94
C MET A 630 12.74 -11.33 11.16
N THR A 631 12.67 -11.91 9.97
CA THR A 631 11.89 -13.09 9.51
C THR A 631 12.10 -13.22 8.00
N ASN A 632 12.26 -14.44 7.50
CA ASN A 632 12.96 -14.72 6.22
C ASN A 632 12.25 -14.09 5.00
N PRO A 633 12.84 -13.09 4.31
CA PRO A 633 12.24 -12.39 3.17
C PRO A 633 11.93 -13.27 1.94
N MET A 634 12.39 -14.52 1.94
CA MET A 634 12.28 -15.46 0.81
C MET A 634 10.86 -15.94 0.52
N ASP A 635 9.93 -15.84 1.47
CA ASP A 635 8.55 -16.34 1.30
C ASP A 635 7.62 -15.35 0.59
N MET A 636 8.05 -14.09 0.39
CA MET A 636 7.25 -13.04 -0.25
C MET A 636 7.38 -12.98 -1.78
N PHE A 637 8.38 -13.65 -2.36
CA PHE A 637 8.60 -13.71 -3.79
C PHE A 637 8.85 -15.17 -4.17
N PRO A 638 7.86 -15.93 -4.69
CA PRO A 638 8.09 -17.30 -5.07
C PRO A 638 9.06 -17.31 -6.26
N LEU A 639 10.34 -17.46 -5.94
CA LEU A 639 11.36 -17.82 -6.90
C LEU A 639 11.01 -19.21 -7.44
N PRO A 640 11.31 -19.52 -8.72
CA PRO A 640 11.14 -20.89 -9.20
C PRO A 640 11.82 -21.85 -8.24
N SER A 641 11.08 -22.84 -7.74
CA SER A 641 11.64 -23.87 -6.86
C SER A 641 12.88 -24.46 -7.56
N PRO A 642 14.01 -24.65 -6.86
CA PRO A 642 15.20 -25.23 -7.45
C PRO A 642 14.80 -26.55 -8.13
N ASP A 643 15.08 -26.67 -9.42
CA ASP A 643 14.89 -27.93 -10.13
C ASP A 643 15.67 -29.01 -9.35
N PRO A 644 15.01 -30.06 -8.83
CA PRO A 644 15.67 -31.07 -8.01
C PRO A 644 16.74 -31.86 -8.76
N GLN A 645 16.77 -31.77 -10.10
CA GLN A 645 17.83 -32.33 -10.95
C GLN A 645 18.93 -31.32 -11.27
N ALA A 646 18.80 -30.05 -10.86
CA ALA A 646 19.83 -29.05 -11.11
C ALA A 646 21.11 -29.35 -10.33
N ARG A 647 22.23 -29.34 -11.05
CA ARG A 647 23.55 -29.29 -10.43
C ARG A 647 23.80 -27.86 -9.97
N SER A 648 24.16 -27.71 -8.69
CA SER A 648 24.55 -26.41 -8.12
C SER A 648 26.05 -26.21 -8.29
N PRO A 649 26.51 -24.96 -8.55
CA PRO A 649 27.93 -24.65 -8.45
C PRO A 649 28.45 -24.99 -7.05
N ARG A 650 29.70 -25.46 -6.97
CA ARG A 650 30.34 -25.78 -5.67
C ARG A 650 30.81 -24.55 -4.92
N LYS A 651 31.18 -23.48 -5.64
CA LYS A 651 31.68 -22.23 -5.07
C LYS A 651 31.42 -21.05 -6.01
N LEU A 652 31.20 -19.86 -5.42
CA LEU A 652 31.45 -18.60 -6.11
C LEU A 652 32.97 -18.50 -6.31
N ALA A 653 33.43 -18.41 -7.55
CA ALA A 653 34.86 -18.40 -7.86
C ALA A 653 35.42 -16.98 -7.66
N HIS A 654 34.98 -16.03 -8.50
CA HIS A 654 35.53 -14.69 -8.50
C HIS A 654 34.59 -13.62 -9.05
N VAL A 655 34.93 -12.36 -8.76
CA VAL A 655 34.30 -11.18 -9.34
C VAL A 655 35.32 -10.42 -10.18
N VAL A 656 34.91 -9.96 -11.36
CA VAL A 656 35.75 -9.22 -12.28
C VAL A 656 35.28 -7.79 -12.41
N LEU A 657 36.18 -6.85 -12.17
CA LEU A 657 35.89 -5.42 -12.15
C LEU A 657 36.69 -4.71 -13.24
N ALA A 658 36.03 -3.90 -14.06
CA ALA A 658 36.69 -2.98 -14.97
C ALA A 658 37.03 -1.67 -14.23
N THR A 659 38.29 -1.26 -14.24
CA THR A 659 38.76 -0.09 -13.50
C THR A 659 39.64 0.83 -14.34
N ARG A 660 39.44 2.15 -14.16
CA ARG A 660 40.32 3.21 -14.71
C ARG A 660 41.55 3.45 -13.83
N GLN A 661 41.53 2.98 -12.58
CA GLN A 661 42.57 3.21 -11.58
C GLN A 661 43.29 1.90 -11.24
N PHE A 662 43.69 1.16 -12.28
CA PHE A 662 44.17 -0.22 -12.20
C PHE A 662 45.20 -0.45 -11.09
N GLU A 663 46.27 0.35 -11.04
CA GLU A 663 47.31 0.25 -10.00
C GLU A 663 46.80 0.53 -8.58
N ALA A 664 45.89 1.50 -8.43
CA ALA A 664 45.32 1.82 -7.12
C ALA A 664 44.33 0.74 -6.66
N SER A 665 43.55 0.18 -7.58
CA SER A 665 42.63 -0.93 -7.31
C SER A 665 43.38 -2.20 -6.92
N ILE A 666 44.45 -2.57 -7.64
CA ILE A 666 45.29 -3.73 -7.28
C ILE A 666 45.82 -3.58 -5.84
N ARG A 667 46.42 -2.42 -5.53
CA ARG A 667 46.94 -2.16 -4.17
C ARG A 667 45.85 -2.22 -3.10
N TRP A 668 44.70 -1.62 -3.36
CA TRP A 668 43.60 -1.57 -2.40
C TRP A 668 43.09 -2.98 -2.09
N TRP A 669 42.79 -3.79 -3.11
CA TRP A 669 42.28 -5.14 -2.92
C TRP A 669 43.30 -6.09 -2.28
N SER A 670 44.59 -5.99 -2.67
CA SER A 670 45.65 -6.77 -2.02
C SER A 670 45.78 -6.46 -0.53
N VAL A 671 45.67 -5.18 -0.13
CA VAL A 671 45.76 -4.79 1.29
C VAL A 671 44.52 -5.18 2.06
N VAL A 672 43.33 -4.87 1.53
CA VAL A 672 42.07 -5.09 2.25
C VAL A 672 41.79 -6.57 2.48
N LEU A 673 42.16 -7.42 1.52
CA LEU A 673 41.88 -8.86 1.58
C LEU A 673 43.08 -9.71 1.97
N GLY A 674 44.27 -9.11 2.10
CA GLY A 674 45.51 -9.87 2.22
C GLY A 674 45.80 -10.73 0.97
N ALA A 675 45.33 -10.31 -0.21
CA ALA A 675 45.38 -11.11 -1.43
C ALA A 675 46.75 -11.06 -2.12
N ARG A 676 47.24 -12.24 -2.51
CA ARG A 676 48.40 -12.45 -3.38
C ARG A 676 48.03 -12.29 -4.86
N THR A 677 48.94 -11.74 -5.65
CA THR A 677 48.79 -11.68 -7.12
C THR A 677 49.13 -13.04 -7.73
N MET A 678 48.18 -13.59 -8.48
CA MET A 678 48.30 -14.90 -9.13
C MET A 678 48.81 -14.75 -10.56
N PHE A 679 48.29 -13.76 -11.29
CA PHE A 679 48.73 -13.40 -12.62
C PHE A 679 48.53 -11.89 -12.84
N ARG A 680 49.42 -11.26 -13.62
CA ARG A 680 49.30 -9.84 -13.96
C ARG A 680 50.02 -9.53 -15.27
N ASN A 681 49.34 -8.77 -16.13
CA ASN A 681 49.93 -8.10 -17.28
C ASN A 681 49.36 -6.67 -17.41
N GLU A 682 49.60 -6.01 -18.55
CA GLU A 682 49.12 -4.64 -18.79
C GLU A 682 47.59 -4.54 -18.95
N MET A 683 46.91 -5.65 -19.24
CA MET A 683 45.47 -5.72 -19.50
C MET A 683 44.66 -6.12 -18.27
N LEU A 684 45.12 -7.09 -17.48
CA LEU A 684 44.37 -7.62 -16.34
C LEU A 684 45.26 -8.10 -15.20
N CYS A 685 44.69 -8.17 -13.99
CA CYS A 685 45.35 -8.65 -12.79
C CYS A 685 44.42 -9.55 -11.99
N PHE A 686 44.91 -10.73 -11.62
CA PHE A 686 44.22 -11.76 -10.85
C PHE A 686 44.77 -11.79 -9.42
N LEU A 687 43.89 -11.60 -8.44
CA LEU A 687 44.22 -11.58 -7.02
C LEU A 687 43.47 -12.69 -6.31
N SER A 688 44.18 -13.48 -5.50
CA SER A 688 43.59 -14.52 -4.64
C SER A 688 44.09 -14.40 -3.21
N TYR A 689 43.27 -14.78 -2.25
CA TYR A 689 43.66 -14.86 -0.83
C TYR A 689 43.46 -16.28 -0.26
N ASP A 690 43.09 -17.23 -1.10
CA ASP A 690 42.89 -18.64 -0.74
C ASP A 690 43.35 -19.57 -1.89
N GLU A 691 42.84 -20.81 -1.90
CA GLU A 691 43.15 -21.84 -2.89
C GLU A 691 42.53 -21.61 -4.27
N GLU A 692 41.63 -20.63 -4.44
CA GLU A 692 41.05 -20.33 -5.74
C GLU A 692 42.07 -19.67 -6.68
N HIS A 693 41.97 -19.94 -7.97
CA HIS A 693 42.88 -19.39 -8.98
C HIS A 693 42.90 -17.85 -8.99
N HIS A 694 41.75 -17.22 -8.72
CA HIS A 694 41.63 -15.84 -8.23
C HIS A 694 40.26 -15.61 -7.58
N ARG A 695 40.15 -14.60 -6.73
CA ARG A 695 38.90 -14.13 -6.10
C ARG A 695 38.44 -12.78 -6.64
N VAL A 696 39.40 -11.94 -7.01
CA VAL A 696 39.15 -10.65 -7.66
C VAL A 696 40.01 -10.57 -8.91
N ALA A 697 39.38 -10.34 -10.05
CA ALA A 697 40.10 -9.93 -11.26
C ALA A 697 39.81 -8.46 -11.55
N LEU A 698 40.83 -7.75 -12.01
CA LEU A 698 40.74 -6.36 -12.42
C LEU A 698 41.08 -6.27 -13.90
N ILE A 699 40.23 -5.62 -14.68
CA ILE A 699 40.47 -5.29 -16.08
C ILE A 699 40.91 -3.83 -16.15
N ASN A 700 42.04 -3.57 -16.78
CA ASN A 700 42.58 -2.23 -16.99
C ASN A 700 41.82 -1.54 -18.13
N ALA A 701 40.89 -0.65 -17.78
CA ALA A 701 39.98 -0.01 -18.71
C ALA A 701 40.13 1.54 -18.69
N PRO A 702 41.28 2.10 -19.14
CA PRO A 702 41.59 3.52 -19.00
C PRO A 702 40.69 4.44 -19.84
N THR A 703 40.02 3.91 -20.85
CA THR A 703 39.17 4.65 -21.81
C THR A 703 37.69 4.70 -21.44
N HIS A 704 37.21 3.90 -20.48
CA HIS A 704 35.79 3.87 -20.08
C HIS A 704 35.34 5.18 -19.44
N SER A 705 34.38 5.93 -20.00
CA SER A 705 33.90 7.21 -19.44
C SER A 705 33.61 7.15 -17.93
N PRO A 706 33.94 8.19 -17.13
CA PRO A 706 33.59 8.20 -15.71
C PRO A 706 32.07 8.10 -15.55
N GLY A 707 31.60 6.96 -15.03
CA GLY A 707 30.19 6.74 -14.72
C GLY A 707 29.72 7.65 -13.58
N LYS A 708 28.41 7.91 -13.50
CA LYS A 708 27.80 8.48 -12.28
C LYS A 708 28.07 7.53 -11.12
N ALA A 709 28.09 8.04 -9.88
CA ALA A 709 28.42 7.27 -8.67
C ALA A 709 27.61 5.97 -8.43
N GLU A 710 26.57 5.71 -9.24
CA GLU A 710 25.65 4.58 -9.14
C GLU A 710 25.76 3.56 -10.30
N THR A 711 26.76 3.65 -11.19
CA THR A 711 26.98 2.62 -12.21
C THR A 711 28.01 1.57 -11.76
N ALA A 712 27.63 0.30 -11.73
CA ALA A 712 28.51 -0.81 -11.33
C ALA A 712 29.66 -1.02 -12.32
N GLY A 713 30.90 -1.03 -11.82
CA GLY A 713 32.11 -1.37 -12.59
C GLY A 713 32.36 -2.87 -12.70
N VAL A 714 31.32 -3.70 -12.60
CA VAL A 714 31.42 -5.17 -12.63
C VAL A 714 31.32 -5.63 -14.08
N ASP A 715 32.34 -6.34 -14.57
CA ASP A 715 32.32 -6.95 -15.89
C ASP A 715 31.62 -8.31 -15.86
N HIS A 716 32.05 -9.21 -14.97
CA HIS A 716 31.39 -10.51 -14.76
C HIS A 716 31.56 -11.09 -13.35
N VAL A 717 30.72 -12.07 -13.04
CA VAL A 717 30.77 -12.88 -11.82
C VAL A 717 30.82 -14.36 -12.20
N ALA A 718 31.74 -15.12 -11.60
CA ALA A 718 32.03 -16.50 -12.00
C ALA A 718 31.69 -17.53 -10.91
N PHE A 719 31.15 -18.68 -11.34
CA PHE A 719 30.77 -19.80 -10.48
C PHE A 719 31.36 -21.12 -11.00
N THR A 720 31.99 -21.89 -10.11
CA THR A 720 32.66 -23.16 -10.48
C THR A 720 31.81 -24.39 -10.16
N TYR A 721 31.70 -25.30 -11.13
CA TYR A 721 31.07 -26.62 -11.03
C TYR A 721 32.06 -27.72 -10.67
N GLY A 722 31.53 -28.81 -10.13
CA GLY A 722 32.35 -29.90 -9.59
C GLY A 722 33.04 -30.78 -10.61
N THR A 723 32.44 -30.91 -11.79
CA THR A 723 32.93 -31.73 -12.90
C THR A 723 32.47 -31.10 -14.21
N LEU A 724 33.12 -31.47 -15.32
CA LEU A 724 32.70 -31.07 -16.66
C LEU A 724 31.29 -31.60 -16.97
N ASP A 725 30.95 -32.80 -16.50
CA ASP A 725 29.61 -33.38 -16.63
C ASP A 725 28.53 -32.49 -15.98
N ASP A 726 28.79 -31.97 -14.78
CA ASP A 726 27.84 -31.07 -14.10
C ASP A 726 27.64 -29.74 -14.84
N LEU A 727 28.71 -29.19 -15.43
CA LEU A 727 28.66 -27.97 -16.22
C LEU A 727 27.87 -28.18 -17.51
N LEU A 728 28.13 -29.28 -18.23
CA LEU A 728 27.44 -29.64 -19.47
C LEU A 728 25.97 -30.05 -19.24
N HIS A 729 25.67 -30.71 -18.12
CA HIS A 729 24.30 -30.96 -17.67
C HIS A 729 23.56 -29.63 -17.43
N THR A 730 24.23 -28.67 -16.80
CA THR A 730 23.67 -27.33 -16.57
C THR A 730 23.41 -26.58 -17.87
N TYR A 731 24.35 -26.64 -18.82
CA TYR A 731 24.16 -26.09 -20.17
C TYR A 731 22.91 -26.62 -20.86
N ALA A 732 22.75 -27.96 -20.92
CA ALA A 732 21.59 -28.59 -21.54
C ALA A 732 20.26 -28.18 -20.86
N ARG A 733 20.27 -28.05 -19.53
CA ARG A 733 19.11 -27.57 -18.76
C ARG A 733 18.77 -26.11 -19.07
N LEU A 734 19.74 -25.20 -19.04
CA LEU A 734 19.51 -23.77 -19.32
C LEU A 734 19.00 -23.55 -20.75
N LYS A 735 19.53 -24.31 -21.71
CA LYS A 735 19.07 -24.29 -23.10
C LYS A 735 17.59 -24.68 -23.23
N SER A 736 17.09 -25.65 -22.46
CA SER A 736 15.67 -26.06 -22.48
C SER A 736 14.73 -24.94 -22.01
N HIS A 737 15.24 -24.01 -21.19
CA HIS A 737 14.55 -22.80 -20.75
C HIS A 737 14.78 -21.59 -21.68
N GLY A 738 15.36 -21.80 -22.86
CA GLY A 738 15.61 -20.74 -23.84
C GLY A 738 16.79 -19.83 -23.49
N MET A 739 17.63 -20.20 -22.52
CA MET A 739 18.83 -19.45 -22.14
C MET A 739 20.06 -20.07 -22.81
N GLN A 740 20.68 -19.32 -23.73
CA GLN A 740 21.91 -19.74 -24.41
C GLN A 740 23.09 -18.89 -23.94
N PRO A 741 24.30 -19.47 -23.85
CA PRO A 741 25.48 -18.69 -23.55
C PRO A 741 25.72 -17.69 -24.68
N VAL A 742 26.13 -16.49 -24.31
CA VAL A 742 26.57 -15.45 -25.24
C VAL A 742 28.02 -15.64 -25.67
N TRP A 743 28.80 -16.41 -24.91
CA TRP A 743 30.19 -16.74 -25.22
C TRP A 743 30.63 -18.02 -24.51
N SER A 744 31.40 -18.88 -25.18
CA SER A 744 31.87 -20.17 -24.65
C SER A 744 33.35 -20.32 -24.97
N ILE A 745 34.18 -20.53 -23.96
CA ILE A 745 35.63 -20.43 -24.10
C ILE A 745 36.37 -21.28 -23.07
N ASN A 746 37.46 -21.91 -23.49
CA ASN A 746 38.40 -22.55 -22.58
C ASN A 746 39.57 -21.59 -22.35
N HIS A 747 39.65 -21.03 -21.15
CA HIS A 747 40.70 -20.08 -20.77
C HIS A 747 42.06 -20.74 -20.57
N GLY A 748 42.10 -22.07 -20.42
CA GLY A 748 43.26 -22.81 -19.94
C GLY A 748 43.08 -23.28 -18.49
N PRO A 749 43.01 -22.38 -17.47
CA PRO A 749 42.76 -22.79 -16.09
C PRO A 749 41.33 -23.32 -15.90
N THR A 750 40.39 -22.81 -16.70
CA THR A 750 38.97 -23.14 -16.61
C THR A 750 38.35 -23.29 -18.00
N THR A 751 37.31 -24.13 -18.06
CA THR A 751 36.41 -24.24 -19.21
C THR A 751 35.09 -23.55 -18.87
N SER A 752 34.66 -22.57 -19.67
CA SER A 752 33.69 -21.55 -19.24
C SER A 752 32.57 -21.29 -20.26
N LEU A 753 31.38 -20.99 -19.73
CA LEU A 753 30.17 -20.59 -20.46
C LEU A 753 29.63 -19.28 -19.87
N TYR A 754 29.54 -18.22 -20.67
CA TYR A 754 29.08 -16.90 -20.27
C TYR A 754 27.64 -16.64 -20.68
N TYR A 755 26.83 -16.15 -19.76
CA TYR A 755 25.45 -15.71 -19.96
C TYR A 755 25.31 -14.23 -19.63
N LEU A 756 24.23 -13.59 -20.07
CA LEU A 756 23.86 -12.24 -19.63
C LEU A 756 22.71 -12.31 -18.65
N ASP A 757 22.82 -11.56 -17.56
CA ASP A 757 21.69 -11.32 -16.67
C ASP A 757 20.73 -10.26 -17.27
N PRO A 758 19.56 -10.01 -16.65
CA PRO A 758 18.58 -9.02 -17.15
C PRO A 758 19.11 -7.58 -17.26
N GLU A 759 20.17 -7.24 -16.53
CA GLU A 759 20.83 -5.92 -16.56
C GLU A 759 22.04 -5.88 -17.52
N GLY A 760 22.33 -7.00 -18.18
CA GLY A 760 23.42 -7.13 -19.16
C GLY A 760 24.79 -7.41 -18.55
N VAL A 761 24.88 -7.79 -17.28
CA VAL A 761 26.11 -8.24 -16.63
C VAL A 761 26.42 -9.67 -17.04
N LYS A 762 27.68 -9.97 -17.35
CA LYS A 762 28.10 -11.33 -17.71
C LYS A 762 28.14 -12.23 -16.47
N VAL A 763 27.61 -13.44 -16.60
CA VAL A 763 27.68 -14.51 -15.59
C VAL A 763 28.44 -15.67 -16.20
N GLU A 764 29.58 -16.01 -15.60
CA GLU A 764 30.43 -17.12 -16.04
C GLU A 764 30.12 -18.37 -15.22
N LEU A 765 29.80 -19.47 -15.91
CA LEU A 765 29.70 -20.80 -15.33
C LEU A 765 30.88 -21.62 -15.84
N GLN A 766 31.72 -22.12 -14.93
CA GLN A 766 33.00 -22.73 -15.28
C GLN A 766 33.26 -24.04 -14.56
N VAL A 767 34.27 -24.78 -15.02
CA VAL A 767 34.90 -25.91 -14.31
C VAL A 767 36.42 -25.74 -14.34
N ASP A 768 37.08 -26.11 -13.25
CA ASP A 768 38.55 -26.09 -13.14
C ASP A 768 39.15 -27.22 -14.00
N ASN A 769 40.15 -26.92 -14.83
CA ASN A 769 40.82 -27.88 -15.69
C ASN A 769 42.00 -28.61 -14.98
N PHE A 770 42.35 -28.20 -13.76
CA PHE A 770 43.45 -28.73 -12.97
C PHE A 770 42.95 -29.30 -11.64
N GLU A 771 43.56 -30.38 -11.15
CA GLU A 771 43.11 -31.07 -9.93
C GLU A 771 43.60 -30.37 -8.65
N SER A 772 44.70 -29.61 -8.73
CA SER A 772 45.26 -28.90 -7.57
C SER A 772 45.74 -27.49 -7.90
N ALA A 773 45.65 -26.59 -6.90
CA ALA A 773 46.17 -25.23 -6.98
C ALA A 773 47.69 -25.19 -7.25
N SER A 774 48.45 -26.20 -6.79
CA SER A 774 49.88 -26.32 -7.06
C SER A 774 50.21 -26.60 -8.52
N GLU A 775 49.42 -27.45 -9.19
CA GLU A 775 49.59 -27.73 -10.62
C GLU A 775 49.25 -26.52 -11.47
N LEU A 776 48.17 -25.82 -11.11
CA LEU A 776 47.79 -24.59 -11.76
C LEU A 776 48.84 -23.48 -11.57
N ASP A 777 49.34 -23.29 -10.34
CA ASP A 777 50.40 -22.32 -10.04
C ASP A 777 51.69 -22.62 -10.83
N ALA A 778 52.02 -23.91 -11.00
CA ALA A 778 53.15 -24.34 -11.84
C ALA A 778 52.91 -24.04 -13.32
N TRP A 779 51.69 -24.25 -13.82
CA TRP A 779 51.31 -23.97 -15.21
C TRP A 779 51.31 -22.46 -15.53
N PHE A 780 50.78 -21.61 -14.64
CA PHE A 780 50.87 -20.15 -14.80
C PHE A 780 52.31 -19.67 -14.91
N ARG A 781 53.24 -20.30 -14.18
CA ARG A 781 54.68 -19.99 -14.20
C ARG A 781 55.43 -20.54 -15.41
N ALA A 782 54.88 -21.54 -16.10
CA ALA A 782 55.48 -22.13 -17.29
C ALA A 782 55.48 -21.17 -18.51
N GLY A 783 54.63 -20.14 -18.50
CA GLY A 783 54.66 -19.02 -19.45
C GLY A 783 53.69 -19.13 -20.63
N ASP A 784 53.13 -20.31 -20.91
CA ASP A 784 52.22 -20.54 -22.05
C ASP A 784 50.95 -19.68 -21.97
N PHE A 785 50.38 -19.52 -20.77
CA PHE A 785 49.20 -18.69 -20.54
C PHE A 785 49.42 -17.21 -20.92
N ALA A 786 50.66 -16.71 -20.82
CA ALA A 786 50.96 -15.32 -21.16
C ALA A 786 50.80 -15.02 -22.66
N THR A 787 50.87 -16.04 -23.53
CA THR A 787 50.75 -15.90 -24.98
C THR A 787 49.31 -15.78 -25.46
N ASN A 788 48.36 -16.45 -24.80
CA ASN A 788 46.93 -16.32 -25.03
C ASN A 788 46.17 -16.37 -23.69
N PRO A 789 46.11 -15.24 -22.96
CA PRO A 789 45.45 -15.20 -21.66
C PRO A 789 43.91 -15.17 -21.76
N ILE A 790 43.36 -15.05 -22.98
CA ILE A 790 41.92 -15.04 -23.23
C ILE A 790 41.40 -16.46 -23.45
N GLY A 791 42.14 -17.35 -24.10
CA GLY A 791 41.72 -18.74 -24.30
C GLY A 791 41.23 -19.06 -25.71
N VAL A 792 40.60 -20.22 -25.88
CA VAL A 792 40.16 -20.77 -27.17
C VAL A 792 38.66 -21.05 -27.13
N GLU A 793 37.92 -20.47 -28.07
CA GLU A 793 36.47 -20.66 -28.19
C GLU A 793 36.11 -22.09 -28.61
N PHE A 794 34.98 -22.58 -28.14
CA PHE A 794 34.47 -23.91 -28.49
C PHE A 794 32.94 -23.90 -28.64
N ASP A 795 32.41 -24.85 -29.41
CA ASP A 795 30.96 -25.07 -29.48
C ASP A 795 30.51 -25.99 -28.32
N PRO A 796 29.66 -25.50 -27.39
CA PRO A 796 29.17 -26.31 -26.28
C PRO A 796 28.29 -27.48 -26.71
N GLU A 797 27.67 -27.47 -27.90
CA GLU A 797 26.92 -28.62 -28.43
C GLU A 797 27.85 -29.75 -28.87
N GLU A 798 28.94 -29.41 -29.56
CA GLU A 798 29.95 -30.39 -29.97
C GLU A 798 30.62 -31.00 -28.73
N LEU A 799 30.98 -30.17 -27.75
CA LEU A 799 31.58 -30.64 -26.50
C LEU A 799 30.63 -31.56 -25.71
N LEU A 800 29.35 -31.22 -25.62
CA LEU A 800 28.33 -32.07 -24.98
C LEU A 800 28.14 -33.40 -25.73
N ALA A 801 28.14 -33.37 -27.07
CA ALA A 801 28.00 -34.57 -27.89
C ALA A 801 29.20 -35.50 -27.73
N SER A 802 30.43 -34.96 -27.77
CA SER A 802 31.66 -35.71 -27.53
C SER A 802 31.68 -36.30 -26.12
N HIS A 803 31.39 -35.51 -25.09
CA HIS A 803 31.36 -36.01 -23.70
C HIS A 803 30.37 -37.16 -23.48
N ARG A 804 29.22 -37.14 -24.16
CA ARG A 804 28.23 -38.24 -24.10
C ARG A 804 28.67 -39.50 -24.84
N ALA A 805 29.59 -39.39 -25.79
CA ALA A 805 30.13 -40.52 -26.54
C ALA A 805 31.23 -41.29 -25.77
N GLY A 806 31.71 -40.73 -24.65
CA GLY A 806 32.90 -41.19 -23.92
C GLY A 806 34.19 -40.67 -24.54
#